data_AF-A0A535P169-F1
#
_entry.id   AF-A0A535P169-F1
#
_cell.length_a   1.000
_cell.length_b   1.000
_cell.length_c   1.000
_cell.angle_alpha   90.00
_cell.angle_beta   90.00
_cell.angle_gamma   90.00
#
_symmetry.space_group_name_H-M   'P 1'
#
loop_
_entity.id
_entity.type
_entity.pdbx_description
1 polymer ?
#
loop_
_entity_poly.entity_id
_entity_poly.type
_entity_poly.pdbx_seq_one_letter_code
_entity_poly.pdbx_strand_id
1 'polypeptide(L)'
;MSGSSLTNHHGFISAGHDEYWSMAMYNAVAQARDSGVNLAFMGADDVSWQVRYGPSASGAPDRVLICYKSASLDPVQNNTTTVHFRDPQVNMPEQLLVGGTSAGEQLGASSATPVAYVVQNASSWVYANTGAFNGESVPNIVGYEIQAYNSSYPSPSAAAGTYQLLSSSPIVNNNNQTVFQNATIYQAASGAWVFSGASIEWGWTLFNFAFPTGGQAHADYSSPFVQIMTANILNKFSAGTSPLPAAPTNLIAVPSASAVNLSWTDNDPTASYELDRSIDPGFATFGAVGLAAGTTSYTDGGLSAGVYYYRLVAVGANGNSPYVSVSAATISYAALVAARPGLLAHWRLGETSGAAASDTTGSYNGTFVNAPTLGSPGAITNDPNTSVTFNGSNQRVSVPSVPTATDFSIEGWTYLTNAAVNNNTVYGGSGTARLMPRPGTGSFLSAAYAGVTLNGTEYALQPTSPSSNINTWVYWVLTRQGSLLTLYRNGVQIAQRSDLPGTATANINGYIAAQNNGAYYLAGSLQDVALYTHALSSTEVRNGYAAALNGIAPTPPVLPPAAPTNFSAVPSVSSVTVSWTDSDTTSSYILYRSSDPSFGTSVTITLPPGTSRYSDTGLGQGVVYYRLLAMNSGGRSPYVSASAATTSYAALVNGRTGLLGHWRLGETSGTTAWDTSGTYNVLRQRSHAGIGRGPRQ
;
A
#
# COMPACT_ATOMS: atom_id res chain seq x y z
N MET A 1 20.61 24.98 25.03
CA MET A 1 20.33 25.17 23.60
C MET A 1 20.70 26.59 23.22
N SER A 2 21.51 26.84 22.19
CA SER A 2 21.72 28.21 21.68
C SER A 2 20.79 28.46 20.49
N GLY A 3 20.10 29.60 20.47
CA GLY A 3 19.15 29.94 19.39
C GLY A 3 19.79 29.93 17.99
N SER A 4 21.06 30.33 17.88
CA SER A 4 21.81 30.33 16.62
C SER A 4 22.09 28.94 16.05
N SER A 5 22.09 27.88 16.88
CA SER A 5 22.24 26.51 16.41
C SER A 5 20.95 25.97 15.79
N LEU A 6 19.80 26.39 16.31
CA LEU A 6 18.50 25.89 15.86
C LEU A 6 18.13 26.44 14.48
N THR A 7 18.49 27.70 14.18
CA THR A 7 18.19 28.36 12.90
C THR A 7 18.92 27.78 11.69
N ASN A 8 19.91 26.90 11.90
CA ASN A 8 20.63 26.21 10.81
C ASN A 8 19.97 24.89 10.38
N HIS A 9 18.78 24.58 10.91
CA HIS A 9 18.07 23.34 10.64
C HIS A 9 16.70 23.62 10.01
N HIS A 10 16.17 22.63 9.28
CA HIS A 10 14.83 22.71 8.71
C HIS A 10 13.72 22.36 9.72
N GLY A 11 14.07 21.69 10.82
CA GLY A 11 13.14 21.41 11.91
C GLY A 11 13.83 21.09 13.25
N PHE A 12 13.07 21.24 14.32
CA PHE A 12 13.38 20.83 15.69
C PHE A 12 12.41 19.73 16.14
N ILE A 13 12.89 18.71 16.84
CA ILE A 13 12.09 17.61 17.35
C ILE A 13 12.29 17.49 18.86
N SER A 14 11.20 17.62 19.63
CA SER A 14 11.08 17.10 21.00
C SER A 14 10.58 15.66 20.90
N ALA A 15 11.36 14.71 21.43
CA ALA A 15 11.07 13.28 21.33
C ALA A 15 10.85 12.69 22.73
N GLY A 16 9.58 12.51 23.12
CA GLY A 16 9.22 11.86 24.38
C GLY A 16 8.61 12.81 25.41
N HIS A 17 9.31 13.02 26.54
CA HIS A 17 8.75 13.69 27.72
C HIS A 17 9.60 14.89 28.15
N ASP A 18 9.56 15.96 27.35
CA ASP A 18 10.36 17.16 27.59
C ASP A 18 9.63 18.12 28.57
N GLU A 19 9.37 17.67 29.80
CA GLU A 19 8.58 18.36 30.84
C GLU A 19 9.23 19.67 31.34
N TYR A 20 10.56 19.71 31.46
CA TYR A 20 11.30 20.78 32.14
C TYR A 20 12.03 21.70 31.18
N TRP A 21 11.62 22.97 31.11
CA TRP A 21 12.19 23.96 30.19
C TRP A 21 12.62 25.22 30.93
N SER A 22 13.77 25.77 30.58
CA SER A 22 14.12 27.12 31.02
C SER A 22 13.55 28.17 30.08
N MET A 23 13.32 29.39 30.58
CA MET A 23 12.85 30.52 29.77
C MET A 23 13.76 30.76 28.55
N ALA A 24 15.08 30.55 28.72
CA ALA A 24 16.04 30.65 27.63
C ALA A 24 15.82 29.58 26.54
N MET A 25 15.49 28.34 26.92
CA MET A 25 15.17 27.26 25.97
C MET A 25 13.86 27.55 25.23
N TYR A 26 12.81 27.97 25.96
CA TYR A 26 11.54 28.38 25.35
C TYR A 26 11.78 29.46 24.29
N ASN A 27 12.45 30.54 24.68
CA ASN A 27 12.71 31.68 23.80
C ASN A 27 13.55 31.29 22.58
N ALA A 28 14.54 30.41 22.73
CA ALA A 28 15.34 29.93 21.61
C ALA A 28 14.52 29.13 20.59
N VAL A 29 13.63 28.26 21.04
CA VAL A 29 12.77 27.45 20.16
C VAL A 29 11.67 28.29 19.53
N ALA A 30 11.08 29.22 20.27
CA ALA A 30 10.13 30.20 19.73
C ALA A 30 10.78 31.08 18.65
N GLN A 31 12.01 31.56 18.88
CA GLN A 31 12.77 32.33 17.90
C GLN A 31 13.10 31.50 16.65
N ALA A 32 13.41 30.21 16.80
CA ALA A 32 13.65 29.32 15.67
C ALA A 32 12.39 29.16 14.80
N ARG A 33 11.23 28.92 15.42
CA ARG A 33 9.92 28.92 14.73
C ARG A 33 9.68 30.21 13.99
N ASP A 34 9.88 31.34 14.66
CA ASP A 34 9.66 32.67 14.07
C ASP A 34 10.67 32.99 12.95
N SER A 35 11.75 32.21 12.84
CA SER A 35 12.74 32.27 11.75
C SER A 35 12.52 31.22 10.65
N GLY A 36 11.43 30.45 10.69
CA GLY A 36 11.07 29.47 9.65
C GLY A 36 11.45 28.02 9.95
N VAL A 37 11.97 27.72 11.15
CA VAL A 37 12.28 26.33 11.56
C VAL A 37 10.99 25.63 12.00
N ASN A 38 10.67 24.50 11.40
CA ASN A 38 9.48 23.73 11.78
C ASN A 38 9.68 23.05 13.15
N LEU A 39 8.62 22.89 13.95
CA LEU A 39 8.70 22.27 15.29
C LEU A 39 7.82 21.02 15.37
N ALA A 40 8.37 19.93 15.88
CA ALA A 40 7.63 18.68 16.13
C ALA A 40 7.77 18.28 17.61
N PHE A 41 6.65 18.28 18.34
CA PHE A 41 6.55 17.76 19.69
C PHE A 41 5.91 16.37 19.62
N MET A 42 6.73 15.32 19.65
CA MET A 42 6.31 13.92 19.47
C MET A 42 6.02 13.25 20.82
N GLY A 43 5.40 14.00 21.72
CA GLY A 43 5.32 13.74 23.15
C GLY A 43 4.11 14.38 23.82
N ALA A 44 4.15 14.45 25.14
CA ALA A 44 3.23 15.25 25.94
C ALA A 44 3.91 15.80 27.19
N ASP A 45 3.16 16.66 27.89
CA ASP A 45 3.65 17.47 29.01
C ASP A 45 4.88 18.32 28.63
N ASP A 46 5.11 18.53 27.33
CA ASP A 46 6.16 19.39 26.83
C ASP A 46 6.00 20.81 27.39
N VAL A 47 7.13 21.38 27.83
CA VAL A 47 7.20 22.78 28.26
C VAL A 47 6.35 23.06 29.53
N SER A 48 6.04 22.04 30.32
CA SER A 48 5.14 22.16 31.48
C SER A 48 5.75 22.97 32.63
N TRP A 49 6.97 22.67 33.07
CA TRP A 49 7.62 23.33 34.20
C TRP A 49 8.75 24.28 33.78
N GLN A 50 8.70 25.50 34.29
CA GLN A 50 9.82 26.44 34.23
C GLN A 50 10.94 25.96 35.15
N VAL A 51 12.16 25.85 34.62
CA VAL A 51 13.37 25.54 35.38
C VAL A 51 14.43 26.63 35.25
N ARG A 52 15.33 26.67 36.24
CA ARG A 52 16.55 27.48 36.17
C ARG A 52 17.78 26.58 36.28
N TYR A 53 18.88 27.05 35.73
CA TYR A 53 20.18 26.41 35.87
C TYR A 53 21.07 27.22 36.82
N GLY A 54 21.74 26.53 37.73
CA GLY A 54 22.67 27.09 38.70
C GLY A 54 24.04 26.42 38.62
N PRO A 55 25.08 27.03 39.25
CA PRO A 55 26.41 26.46 39.26
C PRO A 55 26.51 25.20 40.13
N SER A 56 27.46 24.32 39.82
CA SER A 56 27.86 23.23 40.72
C SER A 56 28.46 23.76 42.02
N ALA A 57 28.65 22.89 43.01
CA ALA A 57 29.41 23.21 44.22
C ALA A 57 30.84 23.72 43.94
N SER A 58 31.42 23.38 42.78
CA SER A 58 32.73 23.85 42.32
C SER A 58 32.69 25.14 41.49
N GLY A 59 31.51 25.75 41.31
CA GLY A 59 31.34 27.01 40.58
C GLY A 59 31.18 26.86 39.06
N ALA A 60 31.15 25.63 38.52
CA ALA A 60 30.92 25.43 37.09
C ALA A 60 29.46 25.77 36.75
N PRO A 61 29.17 26.67 35.78
CA PRO A 61 27.81 27.07 35.45
C PRO A 61 26.97 25.91 34.91
N ASP A 62 25.65 26.03 35.05
CA ASP A 62 24.64 25.13 34.48
C ASP A 62 24.79 23.63 34.83
N ARG A 63 25.15 23.35 36.09
CA ARG A 63 25.31 21.97 36.61
C ARG A 63 24.26 21.56 37.63
N VAL A 64 23.41 22.48 38.06
CA VAL A 64 22.28 22.23 38.97
C VAL A 64 21.00 22.69 38.29
N LEU A 65 20.04 21.79 38.12
CA LEU A 65 18.68 22.14 37.68
C LEU A 65 17.83 22.46 38.92
N ILE A 66 17.20 23.62 38.91
CA ILE A 66 16.42 24.17 40.03
C ILE A 66 14.96 24.23 39.61
N CYS A 67 14.10 23.57 40.39
CA CYS A 67 12.64 23.62 40.24
C CYS A 67 11.96 23.49 41.62
N TYR A 68 11.35 24.57 42.10
CA TYR A 68 10.64 24.59 43.38
C TYR A 68 9.19 24.10 43.29
N LYS A 69 8.62 24.04 42.08
CA LYS A 69 7.21 23.69 41.79
C LYS A 69 6.17 24.50 42.57
N SER A 70 6.58 25.59 43.22
CA SER A 70 5.75 26.44 44.06
C SER A 70 6.34 27.83 44.14
N ALA A 71 5.52 28.83 43.81
CA ALA A 71 5.94 30.23 43.88
C ALA A 71 6.28 30.65 45.32
N SER A 72 5.63 30.08 46.35
CA SER A 72 5.90 30.48 47.74
C SER A 72 7.25 29.97 48.27
N LEU A 73 7.83 28.95 47.63
CA LEU A 73 9.12 28.36 48.02
C LEU A 73 10.29 28.92 47.20
N ASP A 74 10.01 29.51 46.04
CA ASP A 74 11.03 30.02 45.15
C ASP A 74 11.58 31.37 45.64
N PRO A 75 12.89 31.52 45.90
CA PRO A 75 13.46 32.81 46.25
C PRO A 75 13.43 33.84 45.10
N VAL A 76 13.19 33.40 43.86
CA VAL A 76 13.08 34.25 42.67
C VAL A 76 11.60 34.48 42.32
N GLN A 77 11.19 35.75 42.29
CA GLN A 77 9.81 36.20 42.09
C GLN A 77 9.71 37.08 40.83
N ASN A 78 9.95 36.49 39.66
CA ASN A 78 9.86 37.16 38.35
C ASN A 78 9.41 36.15 37.27
N ASN A 79 9.53 36.50 35.99
CA ASN A 79 9.13 35.61 34.89
C ASN A 79 9.97 34.32 34.76
N THR A 80 10.98 34.13 35.61
CA THR A 80 11.76 32.89 35.72
C THR A 80 11.46 32.10 36.98
N THR A 81 10.44 32.47 37.78
CA THR A 81 9.93 31.67 38.92
C THR A 81 9.63 30.24 38.44
N THR A 82 10.13 29.22 39.15
CA THR A 82 10.06 27.80 38.75
C THR A 82 8.73 27.19 39.17
N VAL A 83 7.70 27.56 38.43
CA VAL A 83 6.33 27.06 38.51
C VAL A 83 5.90 26.58 37.11
N HIS A 84 4.63 26.24 36.89
CA HIS A 84 4.21 25.93 35.52
C HIS A 84 4.36 27.15 34.61
N PHE A 85 4.66 26.93 33.34
CA PHE A 85 4.74 28.01 32.35
C PHE A 85 3.44 28.82 32.24
N ARG A 86 2.30 28.16 32.43
CA ARG A 86 0.96 28.78 32.44
C ARG A 86 0.62 29.57 33.70
N ASP A 87 1.38 29.41 34.79
CA ASP A 87 1.06 30.06 36.06
C ASP A 87 1.28 31.58 35.97
N PRO A 88 0.53 32.40 36.73
CA PRO A 88 0.55 33.86 36.58
C PRO A 88 1.92 34.54 36.70
N GLN A 89 2.87 33.91 37.40
CA GLN A 89 4.24 34.41 37.58
C GLN A 89 5.04 34.39 36.26
N VAL A 90 4.82 33.37 35.43
CA VAL A 90 5.49 33.20 34.13
C VAL A 90 4.59 33.70 33.00
N ASN A 91 3.29 33.43 33.09
CA ASN A 91 2.23 33.88 32.18
C ASN A 91 2.52 33.58 30.70
N MET A 92 3.05 32.39 30.43
CA MET A 92 3.38 31.91 29.10
C MET A 92 2.88 30.47 28.92
N PRO A 93 1.56 30.24 28.82
CA PRO A 93 1.01 28.89 28.70
C PRO A 93 1.63 28.16 27.50
N GLU A 94 1.87 26.86 27.70
CA GLU A 94 2.55 25.95 26.76
C GLU A 94 1.88 25.98 25.39
N GLN A 95 0.55 26.15 25.39
CA GLN A 95 -0.30 26.26 24.20
C GLN A 95 0.16 27.36 23.23
N LEU A 96 0.81 28.43 23.68
CA LEU A 96 1.33 29.48 22.79
C LEU A 96 2.44 28.98 21.84
N LEU A 97 3.16 27.93 22.23
CA LEU A 97 4.24 27.33 21.44
C LEU A 97 3.84 25.95 20.90
N VAL A 98 3.36 25.07 21.77
CA VAL A 98 3.12 23.65 21.45
C VAL A 98 1.77 23.42 20.77
N GLY A 99 0.80 24.31 20.99
CA GLY A 99 -0.57 24.17 20.48
C GLY A 99 -1.56 23.52 21.47
N GLY A 100 -1.10 23.02 22.61
CA GLY A 100 -1.95 22.56 23.71
C GLY A 100 -1.28 22.77 25.07
N THR A 101 -2.03 22.57 26.15
CA THR A 101 -1.51 22.57 27.53
C THR A 101 -1.52 21.16 28.09
N SER A 102 -0.63 20.82 29.02
CA SER A 102 -0.70 19.50 29.66
C SER A 102 -2.00 19.32 30.43
N ALA A 103 -2.58 18.12 30.30
CA ALA A 103 -3.94 17.81 30.73
C ALA A 103 -4.01 16.58 31.67
N GLY A 104 -2.86 16.20 32.23
CA GLY A 104 -2.72 15.18 33.26
C GLY A 104 -2.35 13.80 32.74
N GLU A 105 -2.15 12.90 33.69
CA GLU A 105 -1.76 11.51 33.48
C GLU A 105 -2.99 10.60 33.40
N GLN A 106 -2.95 9.63 32.49
CA GLN A 106 -3.97 8.62 32.30
C GLN A 106 -4.14 7.74 33.55
N LEU A 107 -5.39 7.45 33.91
CA LEU A 107 -5.73 6.50 34.97
C LEU A 107 -5.15 5.12 34.65
N GLY A 108 -4.28 4.62 35.53
CA GLY A 108 -3.65 3.31 35.36
C GLY A 108 -2.40 3.30 34.47
N ALA A 109 -1.76 4.44 34.22
CA ALA A 109 -0.57 4.56 33.37
C ALA A 109 0.55 3.54 33.68
N SER A 110 0.75 3.15 34.95
CA SER A 110 1.71 2.10 35.36
C SER A 110 1.46 0.70 34.76
N SER A 111 0.31 0.51 34.09
CA SER A 111 -0.15 -0.74 33.47
C SER A 111 0.02 -0.79 31.94
N ALA A 112 0.54 0.28 31.31
CA ALA A 112 0.74 0.38 29.86
C ALA A 112 -0.51 0.01 29.04
N THR A 113 -1.62 0.73 29.23
CA THR A 113 -2.83 0.57 28.42
C THR A 113 -3.16 1.83 27.62
N PRO A 114 -2.39 2.14 26.56
CA PRO A 114 -2.71 3.18 25.60
C PRO A 114 -4.17 3.13 25.14
N VAL A 115 -4.84 4.27 25.03
CA VAL A 115 -6.18 4.37 24.43
C VAL A 115 -6.13 4.80 22.96
N ALA A 116 -7.29 4.79 22.32
CA ALA A 116 -7.40 5.10 20.90
C ALA A 116 -7.22 6.60 20.61
N TYR A 117 -6.51 6.90 19.52
CA TYR A 117 -6.47 8.20 18.89
C TYR A 117 -7.72 8.40 18.04
N VAL A 118 -8.53 9.43 18.34
CA VAL A 118 -9.77 9.71 17.60
C VAL A 118 -9.56 10.87 16.63
N VAL A 119 -9.57 10.56 15.34
CA VAL A 119 -9.21 11.47 14.25
C VAL A 119 -10.18 12.65 14.15
N GLN A 120 -9.61 13.85 14.01
CA GLN A 120 -10.26 15.11 13.67
C GLN A 120 -9.52 15.74 12.49
N ASN A 121 -10.22 16.58 11.71
CA ASN A 121 -9.64 17.26 10.54
C ASN A 121 -8.84 16.31 9.63
N ALA A 122 -9.41 15.15 9.29
CA ALA A 122 -8.79 14.10 8.49
C ALA A 122 -8.30 14.57 7.10
N SER A 123 -8.78 15.73 6.63
CA SER A 123 -8.30 16.40 5.42
C SER A 123 -6.92 17.08 5.58
N SER A 124 -6.37 17.13 6.80
CA SER A 124 -5.02 17.64 7.05
C SER A 124 -3.99 16.82 6.28
N TRP A 125 -3.00 17.50 5.71
CA TRP A 125 -1.89 16.86 5.00
C TRP A 125 -1.10 15.90 5.88
N VAL A 126 -1.19 16.04 7.21
CA VAL A 126 -0.58 15.12 8.17
C VAL A 126 -1.13 13.70 7.99
N TYR A 127 -2.39 13.54 7.56
CA TYR A 127 -3.04 12.26 7.29
C TYR A 127 -2.93 11.78 5.84
N ALA A 128 -2.13 12.44 5.00
CA ALA A 128 -1.98 12.01 3.62
C ALA A 128 -1.54 10.53 3.57
N ASN A 129 -2.22 9.71 2.76
CA ASN A 129 -1.93 8.28 2.59
C ASN A 129 -2.16 7.39 3.82
N THR A 130 -2.73 7.89 4.92
CA THR A 130 -3.10 7.04 6.07
C THR A 130 -4.46 6.35 5.87
N GLY A 131 -5.31 6.90 5.00
CA GLY A 131 -6.71 6.48 4.85
C GLY A 131 -7.66 7.10 5.89
N ALA A 132 -7.20 8.07 6.68
CA ALA A 132 -7.94 8.57 7.84
C ALA A 132 -9.29 9.20 7.50
N PHE A 133 -10.29 9.02 8.38
CA PHE A 133 -11.56 9.74 8.33
C PHE A 133 -11.93 10.33 9.70
N ASN A 134 -12.69 11.44 9.72
CA ASN A 134 -13.10 12.06 10.98
C ASN A 134 -13.91 11.08 11.85
N GLY A 135 -13.53 10.95 13.11
CA GLY A 135 -14.12 10.01 14.05
C GLY A 135 -13.55 8.60 13.98
N GLU A 136 -12.59 8.32 13.09
CA GLU A 136 -11.84 7.07 13.13
C GLU A 136 -11.13 6.92 14.48
N SER A 137 -11.24 5.73 15.06
CA SER A 137 -10.63 5.37 16.34
C SER A 137 -9.48 4.42 16.07
N VAL A 138 -8.25 4.91 16.18
CA VAL A 138 -7.03 4.12 15.94
C VAL A 138 -6.47 3.68 17.29
N PRO A 139 -6.45 2.37 17.61
CA PRO A 139 -6.12 1.90 18.94
C PRO A 139 -4.65 2.12 19.30
N ASN A 140 -4.40 2.17 20.61
CA ASN A 140 -3.09 2.11 21.25
C ASN A 140 -2.09 3.23 20.91
N ILE A 141 -2.50 4.49 20.94
CA ILE A 141 -1.64 5.65 20.59
C ILE A 141 -1.57 6.68 21.72
N VAL A 142 -2.66 6.86 22.45
CA VAL A 142 -2.84 7.97 23.39
C VAL A 142 -2.72 7.48 24.82
N GLY A 143 -1.74 7.95 25.57
CA GLY A 143 -1.62 7.55 26.97
C GLY A 143 -0.35 7.97 27.66
N TYR A 144 -0.21 7.42 28.87
CA TYR A 144 0.66 7.89 29.95
C TYR A 144 0.37 9.34 30.35
N GLU A 145 0.90 10.35 29.64
CA GLU A 145 0.54 11.76 29.83
C GLU A 145 0.09 12.39 28.51
N ILE A 146 -0.80 13.38 28.60
CA ILE A 146 -1.42 14.01 27.43
C ILE A 146 -1.38 15.55 27.46
N GLN A 147 -1.53 16.14 26.28
CA GLN A 147 -1.88 17.55 26.12
C GLN A 147 -3.28 17.71 25.52
N ALA A 148 -3.95 18.80 25.89
CA ALA A 148 -5.27 19.15 25.42
C ALA A 148 -5.33 20.62 25.03
N TYR A 149 -6.23 20.95 24.11
CA TYR A 149 -6.60 22.33 23.87
C TYR A 149 -7.36 22.88 25.08
N ASN A 150 -6.97 24.05 25.57
CA ASN A 150 -7.60 24.70 26.70
C ASN A 150 -8.03 26.12 26.33
N SER A 151 -9.35 26.32 26.28
CA SER A 151 -9.98 27.60 25.92
C SER A 151 -9.78 28.71 26.96
N SER A 152 -9.29 28.38 28.16
CA SER A 152 -8.94 29.37 29.18
C SER A 152 -7.64 30.11 28.85
N TYR A 153 -6.85 29.58 27.92
CA TYR A 153 -5.59 30.16 27.46
C TYR A 153 -5.69 30.56 25.98
N PRO A 154 -4.94 31.58 25.55
CA PRO A 154 -4.87 31.95 24.13
C PRO A 154 -4.33 30.81 23.26
N SER A 155 -4.84 30.69 22.04
CA SER A 155 -4.26 29.85 20.99
C SER A 155 -2.93 30.42 20.48
N PRO A 156 -2.06 29.61 19.85
CA PRO A 156 -0.88 30.13 19.16
C PRO A 156 -1.24 31.19 18.12
N SER A 157 -0.32 32.12 17.87
CA SER A 157 -0.38 33.03 16.73
C SER A 157 -0.14 32.27 15.43
N ALA A 158 -1.20 31.75 14.84
CA ALA A 158 -1.17 30.96 13.61
C ALA A 158 -1.66 31.76 12.39
N ALA A 159 -1.16 31.40 11.20
CA ALA A 159 -1.72 31.85 9.94
C ALA A 159 -3.21 31.44 9.87
N ALA A 160 -4.05 32.33 9.33
CA ALA A 160 -5.49 32.16 9.36
C ALA A 160 -5.93 30.79 8.79
N GLY A 161 -6.71 30.04 9.57
CA GLY A 161 -7.23 28.73 9.18
C GLY A 161 -6.24 27.55 9.30
N THR A 162 -5.01 27.77 9.79
CA THR A 162 -4.01 26.69 9.88
C THR A 162 -3.98 25.98 11.22
N TYR A 163 -4.40 26.61 12.32
CA TYR A 163 -4.50 25.94 13.63
C TYR A 163 -5.67 24.95 13.62
N GLN A 164 -5.35 23.66 13.77
CA GLN A 164 -6.31 22.57 13.73
C GLN A 164 -6.03 21.56 14.85
N LEU A 165 -7.11 21.04 15.43
CA LEU A 165 -7.04 19.84 16.27
C LEU A 165 -7.04 18.62 15.35
N LEU A 166 -5.99 17.82 15.40
CA LEU A 166 -5.88 16.58 14.65
C LEU A 166 -6.54 15.41 15.37
N SER A 167 -6.69 15.47 16.69
CA SER A 167 -7.49 14.49 17.44
C SER A 167 -8.39 15.11 18.49
N SER A 168 -9.36 14.32 18.93
CA SER A 168 -10.16 14.55 20.14
C SER A 168 -10.40 13.22 20.84
N SER A 169 -9.35 12.71 21.49
CA SER A 169 -9.32 11.35 22.04
C SER A 169 -9.71 11.36 23.52
N PRO A 170 -10.82 10.72 23.93
CA PRO A 170 -11.24 10.72 25.33
C PRO A 170 -10.33 9.82 26.17
N ILE A 171 -9.85 10.34 27.31
CA ILE A 171 -9.13 9.59 28.33
C ILE A 171 -9.78 9.82 29.71
N VAL A 172 -9.57 8.90 30.65
CA VAL A 172 -9.83 9.15 32.08
C VAL A 172 -8.49 9.43 32.75
N ASN A 173 -8.34 10.55 33.45
CA ASN A 173 -7.12 10.91 34.15
C ASN A 173 -7.06 10.34 35.58
N ASN A 174 -5.91 10.46 36.25
CA ASN A 174 -5.71 10.00 37.64
C ASN A 174 -6.63 10.68 38.69
N ASN A 175 -7.29 11.78 38.34
CA ASN A 175 -8.32 12.43 39.16
C ASN A 175 -9.73 11.89 38.88
N ASN A 176 -9.85 10.81 38.10
CA ASN A 176 -11.09 10.18 37.67
C ASN A 176 -12.00 11.12 36.85
N GLN A 177 -11.39 12.01 36.06
CA GLN A 177 -12.08 12.95 35.17
C GLN A 177 -11.86 12.54 33.71
N THR A 178 -12.91 12.66 32.89
CA THR A 178 -12.77 12.53 31.44
C THR A 178 -12.19 13.81 30.86
N VAL A 179 -11.03 13.70 30.22
CA VAL A 179 -10.37 14.78 29.48
C VAL A 179 -10.08 14.32 28.06
N PHE A 180 -9.87 15.27 27.14
CA PHE A 180 -9.68 14.97 25.72
C PHE A 180 -8.25 15.32 25.31
N GLN A 181 -7.50 14.32 24.88
CA GLN A 181 -6.22 14.54 24.22
C GLN A 181 -6.45 15.17 22.85
N ASN A 182 -5.70 16.22 22.53
CA ASN A 182 -5.76 16.91 21.25
C ASN A 182 -4.35 17.05 20.66
N ALA A 183 -4.02 16.21 19.68
CA ALA A 183 -2.92 16.49 18.77
C ALA A 183 -3.26 17.75 17.97
N THR A 184 -2.26 18.56 17.65
CA THR A 184 -2.47 19.86 16.99
C THR A 184 -1.47 20.09 15.86
N ILE A 185 -1.87 20.91 14.91
CA ILE A 185 -0.99 21.45 13.87
C ILE A 185 -1.32 22.93 13.67
N TYR A 186 -0.31 23.77 13.46
CA TYR A 186 -0.50 25.15 12.99
C TYR A 186 0.69 25.63 12.18
N GLN A 187 0.49 26.68 11.37
CA GLN A 187 1.58 27.37 10.68
C GLN A 187 1.82 28.73 11.33
N ALA A 188 3.04 29.00 11.77
CA ALA A 188 3.44 30.32 12.27
C ALA A 188 3.51 31.34 11.12
N ALA A 189 3.53 32.63 11.45
CA ALA A 189 3.62 33.71 10.46
C ALA A 189 4.88 33.65 9.58
N SER A 190 5.96 33.01 10.08
CA SER A 190 7.19 32.73 9.36
C SER A 190 7.05 31.67 8.26
N GLY A 191 5.93 30.95 8.21
CA GLY A 191 5.72 29.78 7.36
C GLY A 191 6.11 28.45 8.01
N ALA A 192 6.74 28.47 9.19
CA ALA A 192 7.08 27.27 9.95
C ALA A 192 5.82 26.52 10.40
N TRP A 193 5.79 25.21 10.19
CA TRP A 193 4.77 24.33 10.74
C TRP A 193 5.17 23.88 12.16
N VAL A 194 4.18 23.80 13.05
CA VAL A 194 4.32 23.28 14.41
C VAL A 194 3.30 22.19 14.63
N PHE A 195 3.79 20.99 14.91
CA PHE A 195 3.00 19.78 15.19
C PHE A 195 3.19 19.36 16.66
N SER A 196 2.10 18.93 17.31
CA SER A 196 2.15 18.19 18.57
C SER A 196 1.34 16.90 18.47
N GLY A 197 1.97 15.78 18.83
CA GLY A 197 1.33 14.47 18.99
C GLY A 197 0.52 14.35 20.27
N ALA A 198 0.80 15.21 21.27
CA ALA A 198 0.08 15.35 22.53
C ALA A 198 -0.12 14.02 23.31
N SER A 199 0.81 13.08 23.19
CA SER A 199 0.84 11.79 23.91
C SER A 199 2.29 11.35 24.11
N ILE A 200 2.68 10.99 25.34
CA ILE A 200 4.01 10.38 25.61
C ILE A 200 4.21 9.11 24.77
N GLU A 201 3.15 8.32 24.63
CA GLU A 201 3.20 7.01 23.99
C GLU A 201 3.36 7.07 22.47
N TRP A 202 3.35 8.27 21.86
CA TRP A 202 3.56 8.44 20.42
C TRP A 202 4.80 7.68 19.92
N GLY A 203 5.91 7.74 20.66
CA GLY A 203 7.15 7.06 20.29
C GLY A 203 7.01 5.53 20.20
N TRP A 204 6.18 4.91 21.04
CA TRP A 204 5.96 3.45 21.04
C TRP A 204 5.21 2.98 19.79
N THR A 205 4.52 3.89 19.11
CA THR A 205 3.78 3.57 17.88
C THR A 205 4.66 3.56 16.63
N LEU A 206 5.91 4.00 16.73
CA LEU A 206 6.82 4.10 15.58
C LEU A 206 7.58 2.80 15.30
N PHE A 207 7.89 2.00 16.31
CA PHE A 207 8.62 0.74 16.15
C PHE A 207 8.43 -0.16 17.38
N ASN A 208 8.53 -1.48 17.18
CA ASN A 208 8.55 -2.46 18.26
C ASN A 208 9.97 -2.64 18.79
N PHE A 209 10.18 -2.53 20.10
CA PHE A 209 11.49 -2.81 20.72
C PHE A 209 11.36 -3.61 22.01
N ALA A 210 12.05 -4.74 22.09
CA ALA A 210 12.19 -5.49 23.34
C ALA A 210 13.32 -4.88 24.18
N PHE A 211 13.03 -4.40 25.39
CA PHE A 211 14.08 -4.00 26.34
C PHE A 211 14.79 -5.25 26.88
N PRO A 212 16.08 -5.48 26.56
CA PRO A 212 16.78 -6.70 27.00
C PRO A 212 17.04 -6.72 28.51
N THR A 213 16.90 -5.58 29.20
CA THR A 213 17.12 -5.44 30.65
C THR A 213 16.19 -4.38 31.25
N GLY A 214 15.20 -4.81 32.04
CA GLY A 214 14.55 -3.98 33.07
C GLY A 214 13.46 -3.00 32.64
N GLY A 215 13.08 -2.92 31.35
CA GLY A 215 11.90 -2.17 30.91
C GLY A 215 10.60 -2.96 31.16
N GLN A 216 9.47 -2.28 31.36
CA GLN A 216 8.17 -2.96 31.36
C GLN A 216 7.95 -3.65 30.02
N ALA A 217 7.58 -4.93 30.06
CA ALA A 217 7.13 -5.63 28.87
C ALA A 217 5.83 -4.95 28.38
N HIS A 218 5.84 -4.48 27.14
CA HIS A 218 4.69 -3.86 26.49
C HIS A 218 4.32 -4.69 25.25
N ALA A 219 3.05 -4.61 24.83
CA ALA A 219 2.64 -5.21 23.57
C ALA A 219 3.23 -4.42 22.39
N ASP A 220 3.28 -5.03 21.20
CA ASP A 220 3.64 -4.31 19.98
C ASP A 220 2.54 -3.29 19.65
N TYR A 221 2.87 -2.00 19.80
CA TYR A 221 1.99 -0.88 19.47
C TYR A 221 2.35 -0.20 18.16
N SER A 222 3.29 -0.76 17.38
CA SER A 222 3.69 -0.17 16.11
C SER A 222 2.48 -0.01 15.18
N SER A 223 2.35 1.19 14.61
CA SER A 223 1.16 1.62 13.89
C SER A 223 1.56 2.23 12.55
N PRO A 224 1.26 1.57 11.41
CA PRO A 224 1.48 2.15 10.09
C PRO A 224 0.82 3.52 9.92
N PHE A 225 -0.33 3.73 10.58
CA PHE A 225 -1.02 5.01 10.61
C PHE A 225 -0.13 6.13 11.18
N VAL A 226 0.48 5.92 12.35
CA VAL A 226 1.33 6.92 13.00
C VAL A 226 2.69 7.06 12.32
N GLN A 227 3.23 5.96 11.78
CA GLN A 227 4.45 5.98 10.96
C GLN A 227 4.26 6.86 9.72
N ILE A 228 3.15 6.72 8.99
CA ILE A 228 2.82 7.54 7.82
C ILE A 228 2.62 9.01 8.23
N MET A 229 1.89 9.29 9.31
CA MET A 229 1.75 10.66 9.81
C MET A 229 3.10 11.30 10.13
N THR A 230 3.95 10.58 10.85
CA THR A 230 5.28 11.05 11.24
C THR A 230 6.15 11.27 10.00
N ALA A 231 6.10 10.37 9.02
CA ALA A 231 6.79 10.53 7.75
C ALA A 231 6.30 11.76 6.97
N ASN A 232 4.98 12.00 6.90
CA ASN A 232 4.42 13.19 6.27
C ASN A 232 4.96 14.47 6.91
N ILE A 233 4.98 14.53 8.24
CA ILE A 233 5.50 15.66 9.03
C ILE A 233 6.97 15.90 8.71
N LEU A 234 7.80 14.86 8.82
CA LEU A 234 9.24 14.98 8.59
C LEU A 234 9.56 15.36 7.14
N ASN A 235 8.84 14.79 6.16
CA ASN A 235 8.98 15.15 4.75
C ASN A 235 8.57 16.60 4.48
N LYS A 236 7.48 17.07 5.10
CA LYS A 236 7.05 18.46 4.98
C LYS A 236 8.07 19.41 5.60
N PHE A 237 8.71 19.00 6.68
CA PHE A 237 9.68 19.81 7.39
C PHE A 237 11.03 19.86 6.66
N SER A 238 11.43 18.78 5.96
CA SER A 238 12.72 18.70 5.26
C SER A 238 12.72 19.33 3.86
N ALA A 239 11.56 19.49 3.21
CA ALA A 239 11.49 19.85 1.78
C ALA A 239 11.95 21.27 1.39
N GLY A 240 12.08 22.22 2.33
CA GLY A 240 12.23 23.63 1.95
C GLY A 240 11.09 24.11 1.04
N THR A 241 11.17 25.34 0.51
CA THR A 241 10.06 25.96 -0.25
C THR A 241 9.99 25.57 -1.74
N SER A 242 10.62 24.49 -2.19
CA SER A 242 10.65 24.06 -3.61
C SER A 242 9.83 22.78 -3.83
N PRO A 243 9.03 22.65 -4.91
CA PRO A 243 8.20 21.47 -5.13
C PRO A 243 9.03 20.21 -5.45
N LEU A 244 8.51 19.05 -5.01
CA LEU A 244 8.99 17.72 -5.40
C LEU A 244 8.71 17.46 -6.90
N PRO A 245 9.42 16.52 -7.55
CA PRO A 245 9.10 16.07 -8.90
C PRO A 245 7.65 15.58 -9.03
N ALA A 246 7.06 15.72 -10.23
CA ALA A 246 5.74 15.14 -10.47
C ALA A 246 5.84 13.60 -10.51
N ALA A 247 4.98 12.92 -9.75
CA ALA A 247 5.00 11.47 -9.67
C ALA A 247 4.65 10.83 -11.03
N PRO A 248 5.29 9.72 -11.42
CA PRO A 248 4.89 8.95 -12.60
C PRO A 248 3.48 8.36 -12.40
N THR A 249 2.79 8.07 -13.50
CA THR A 249 1.45 7.46 -13.48
C THR A 249 1.38 6.22 -14.37
N ASN A 250 0.31 5.44 -14.28
CA ASN A 250 0.05 4.29 -15.16
C ASN A 250 1.17 3.23 -15.18
N LEU A 251 1.73 2.88 -14.03
CA LEU A 251 2.69 1.77 -13.94
C LEU A 251 1.98 0.45 -14.25
N ILE A 252 2.35 -0.18 -15.36
CA ILE A 252 1.80 -1.45 -15.83
C ILE A 252 2.92 -2.49 -15.82
N ALA A 253 2.68 -3.61 -15.12
CA ALA A 253 3.56 -4.77 -15.07
C ALA A 253 2.95 -5.93 -15.88
N VAL A 254 3.59 -6.31 -16.99
CA VAL A 254 3.14 -7.42 -17.85
C VAL A 254 4.11 -8.60 -17.71
N PRO A 255 3.66 -9.75 -17.14
CA PRO A 255 4.52 -10.90 -17.01
C PRO A 255 4.83 -11.53 -18.37
N SER A 256 6.03 -12.09 -18.47
CA SER A 256 6.48 -12.98 -19.53
C SER A 256 7.04 -14.26 -18.91
N ALA A 257 7.71 -15.06 -19.73
CA ALA A 257 8.17 -16.40 -19.37
C ALA A 257 9.22 -16.43 -18.23
N SER A 258 10.11 -15.42 -18.16
CA SER A 258 11.12 -15.26 -17.10
C SER A 258 11.45 -13.79 -16.79
N ALA A 259 10.50 -12.89 -17.10
CA ALA A 259 10.68 -11.46 -16.93
C ALA A 259 9.34 -10.76 -16.73
N VAL A 260 9.36 -9.55 -16.18
CA VAL A 260 8.20 -8.64 -16.17
C VAL A 260 8.57 -7.40 -16.98
N ASN A 261 7.74 -7.09 -17.98
CA ASN A 261 7.87 -5.88 -18.78
C ASN A 261 7.05 -4.76 -18.12
N LEU A 262 7.72 -3.69 -17.74
CA LEU A 262 7.14 -2.54 -17.06
C LEU A 262 7.06 -1.34 -18.01
N SER A 263 5.96 -0.60 -17.93
CA SER A 263 5.76 0.67 -18.62
C SER A 263 5.01 1.65 -17.75
N TRP A 264 5.25 2.95 -17.92
CA TRP A 264 4.58 4.02 -17.18
C TRP A 264 4.52 5.31 -17.99
N THR A 265 3.73 6.26 -17.51
CA THR A 265 3.67 7.65 -18.00
C THR A 265 4.66 8.51 -17.21
N ASP A 266 5.56 9.17 -17.93
CA ASP A 266 6.47 10.19 -17.41
C ASP A 266 5.73 11.53 -17.28
N ASN A 267 5.67 12.08 -16.07
CA ASN A 267 5.04 13.38 -15.77
C ASN A 267 6.07 14.46 -15.42
N ASP A 268 7.36 14.12 -15.33
CA ASP A 268 8.47 15.03 -15.10
C ASP A 268 9.71 14.53 -15.87
N PRO A 269 9.87 14.95 -17.14
CA PRO A 269 10.92 14.44 -18.01
C PRO A 269 12.35 14.77 -17.54
N THR A 270 12.47 15.65 -16.54
CA THR A 270 13.76 16.07 -15.97
C THR A 270 14.16 15.23 -14.76
N ALA A 271 13.21 14.48 -14.17
CA ALA A 271 13.45 13.63 -13.03
C ALA A 271 13.96 12.24 -13.46
N SER A 272 14.90 11.70 -12.69
CA SER A 272 15.27 10.27 -12.77
C SER A 272 14.23 9.41 -12.06
N TYR A 273 14.35 8.08 -12.12
CA TYR A 273 13.42 7.18 -11.44
C TYR A 273 14.12 6.15 -10.57
N GLU A 274 13.44 5.72 -9.52
CA GLU A 274 13.78 4.53 -8.75
C GLU A 274 12.60 3.55 -8.82
N LEU A 275 12.88 2.35 -9.32
CA LEU A 275 11.94 1.24 -9.44
C LEU A 275 12.22 0.22 -8.35
N ASP A 276 11.24 0.03 -7.47
CA ASP A 276 11.30 -0.98 -6.41
C ASP A 276 10.59 -2.24 -6.84
N ARG A 277 11.17 -3.39 -6.50
CA ARG A 277 10.59 -4.72 -6.66
C ARG A 277 10.52 -5.45 -5.33
N SER A 278 9.35 -5.98 -5.01
CA SER A 278 9.10 -6.80 -3.83
C SER A 278 8.37 -8.10 -4.20
N ILE A 279 8.48 -9.12 -3.35
CA ILE A 279 7.64 -10.33 -3.38
C ILE A 279 6.48 -10.25 -2.38
N ASP A 280 6.43 -9.15 -1.61
CA ASP A 280 5.43 -8.81 -0.61
C ASP A 280 4.74 -7.48 -0.95
N PRO A 281 3.39 -7.39 -0.91
CA PRO A 281 2.67 -6.17 -1.27
C PRO A 281 2.92 -5.00 -0.31
N GLY A 282 3.40 -5.26 0.91
CA GLY A 282 3.76 -4.23 1.89
C GLY A 282 5.15 -3.63 1.69
N PHE A 283 5.97 -4.18 0.78
CA PHE A 283 7.35 -3.76 0.53
C PHE A 283 8.21 -3.77 1.80
N ALA A 284 8.00 -4.73 2.71
CA ALA A 284 8.81 -4.88 3.92
C ALA A 284 10.31 -5.11 3.60
N THR A 285 10.59 -5.83 2.51
CA THR A 285 11.92 -5.95 1.90
C THR A 285 11.79 -5.83 0.38
N PHE A 286 12.68 -5.10 -0.27
CA PHE A 286 12.63 -4.88 -1.72
C PHE A 286 14.02 -4.66 -2.30
N GLY A 287 14.14 -4.87 -3.62
CA GLY A 287 15.30 -4.44 -4.40
C GLY A 287 14.95 -3.21 -5.22
N ALA A 288 15.88 -2.27 -5.35
CA ALA A 288 15.68 -1.03 -6.08
C ALA A 288 16.60 -0.95 -7.31
N VAL A 289 16.10 -0.37 -8.41
CA VAL A 289 16.86 -0.10 -9.63
C VAL A 289 16.71 1.38 -9.99
N GLY A 290 17.83 2.08 -10.12
CA GLY A 290 17.85 3.45 -10.62
C GLY A 290 17.75 3.49 -12.15
N LEU A 291 16.92 4.39 -12.67
CA LEU A 291 16.67 4.59 -14.09
C LEU A 291 16.88 6.06 -14.46
N ALA A 292 17.38 6.30 -15.67
CA ALA A 292 17.69 7.65 -16.14
C ALA A 292 16.42 8.50 -16.40
N ALA A 293 16.59 9.82 -16.40
CA ALA A 293 15.51 10.74 -16.76
C ALA A 293 14.98 10.47 -18.18
N GLY A 294 13.67 10.62 -18.37
CA GLY A 294 12.98 10.31 -19.63
C GLY A 294 12.74 8.81 -19.89
N THR A 295 13.10 7.92 -18.96
CA THR A 295 12.81 6.48 -19.09
C THR A 295 11.31 6.22 -18.85
N THR A 296 10.66 5.48 -19.76
CA THR A 296 9.22 5.14 -19.68
C THR A 296 8.92 3.64 -19.65
N SER A 297 9.96 2.80 -19.72
CA SER A 297 9.83 1.34 -19.69
C SER A 297 11.07 0.65 -19.12
N TYR A 298 10.89 -0.53 -18.53
CA TYR A 298 11.98 -1.37 -18.03
C TYR A 298 11.61 -2.86 -18.11
N THR A 299 12.56 -3.74 -18.44
CA THR A 299 12.36 -5.20 -18.40
C THR A 299 13.13 -5.78 -17.22
N ASP A 300 12.40 -6.27 -16.22
CA ASP A 300 12.97 -6.99 -15.08
C ASP A 300 13.11 -8.47 -15.43
N GLY A 301 14.32 -8.89 -15.83
CA GLY A 301 14.60 -10.24 -16.34
C GLY A 301 15.22 -11.20 -15.32
N GLY A 302 15.26 -12.48 -15.68
CA GLY A 302 15.86 -13.53 -14.85
C GLY A 302 15.02 -13.90 -13.63
N LEU A 303 13.71 -13.62 -13.69
CA LEU A 303 12.77 -13.88 -12.62
C LEU A 303 12.30 -15.34 -12.63
N SER A 304 12.14 -15.90 -11.44
CA SER A 304 11.48 -17.18 -11.22
C SER A 304 9.95 -17.03 -11.30
N ALA A 305 9.21 -18.13 -11.27
CA ALA A 305 7.78 -18.04 -11.04
C ALA A 305 7.49 -17.44 -9.65
N GLY A 306 6.44 -16.64 -9.55
CA GLY A 306 6.10 -15.91 -8.33
C GLY A 306 5.32 -14.63 -8.63
N VAL A 307 4.96 -13.91 -7.57
CA VAL A 307 4.39 -12.56 -7.67
C VAL A 307 5.48 -11.54 -7.44
N TYR A 308 5.47 -10.54 -8.29
CA TYR A 308 6.35 -9.40 -8.17
C TYR A 308 5.48 -8.15 -8.11
N TYR A 309 5.69 -7.38 -7.05
CA TYR A 309 5.09 -6.07 -6.83
C TYR A 309 6.11 -5.01 -7.19
N TYR A 310 5.67 -4.03 -7.96
CA TYR A 310 6.47 -2.92 -8.43
C TYR A 310 5.86 -1.61 -8.00
N ARG A 311 6.70 -0.71 -7.49
CA ARG A 311 6.35 0.71 -7.31
C ARG A 311 7.48 1.54 -7.90
N LEU A 312 7.14 2.74 -8.34
CA LEU A 312 8.05 3.63 -9.04
C LEU A 312 7.91 5.03 -8.45
N VAL A 313 9.04 5.71 -8.31
CA VAL A 313 9.09 7.09 -7.81
C VAL A 313 9.98 7.95 -8.71
N ALA A 314 9.58 9.20 -8.93
CA ALA A 314 10.43 10.19 -9.58
C ALA A 314 11.38 10.79 -8.54
N VAL A 315 12.67 10.81 -8.87
CA VAL A 315 13.77 11.27 -8.03
C VAL A 315 14.34 12.55 -8.63
N GLY A 316 14.32 13.63 -7.84
CA GLY A 316 14.86 14.92 -8.20
C GLY A 316 15.73 15.53 -7.11
N ALA A 317 16.35 16.68 -7.40
CA ALA A 317 17.31 17.33 -6.51
C ALA A 317 16.74 17.71 -5.12
N ASN A 318 15.42 17.88 -5.02
CA ASN A 318 14.73 18.29 -3.80
C ASN A 318 14.08 17.11 -3.05
N GLY A 319 14.28 15.88 -3.52
CA GLY A 319 13.68 14.66 -2.96
C GLY A 319 12.80 13.92 -3.96
N ASN A 320 12.09 12.93 -3.42
CA ASN A 320 11.31 11.98 -4.19
C ASN A 320 9.84 12.41 -4.27
N SER A 321 9.19 12.17 -5.41
CA SER A 321 7.74 12.26 -5.53
C SER A 321 7.05 11.24 -4.60
N PRO A 322 5.71 11.28 -4.43
CA PRO A 322 4.97 10.09 -4.01
C PRO A 322 5.21 8.92 -4.97
N TYR A 323 5.11 7.69 -4.49
CA TYR A 323 5.11 6.50 -5.35
C TYR A 323 3.85 6.45 -6.21
N VAL A 324 3.98 5.96 -7.44
CA VAL A 324 2.83 5.50 -8.23
C VAL A 324 2.18 4.29 -7.56
N SER A 325 0.87 4.10 -7.78
CA SER A 325 0.15 2.90 -7.32
C SER A 325 0.90 1.62 -7.70
N VAL A 326 0.96 0.68 -6.75
CA VAL A 326 1.65 -0.61 -6.91
C VAL A 326 1.06 -1.37 -8.10
N SER A 327 1.93 -1.81 -9.01
CA SER A 327 1.60 -2.72 -10.11
C SER A 327 2.13 -4.11 -9.77
N ALA A 328 1.36 -5.16 -10.06
CA ALA A 328 1.76 -6.53 -9.75
C ALA A 328 1.72 -7.41 -11.00
N ALA A 329 2.70 -8.31 -11.11
CA ALA A 329 2.76 -9.30 -12.17
C ALA A 329 3.04 -10.69 -11.59
N THR A 330 2.38 -11.69 -12.16
CA THR A 330 2.54 -13.10 -11.76
C THR A 330 3.19 -13.88 -12.90
N ILE A 331 4.35 -14.46 -12.64
CA ILE A 331 4.97 -15.44 -13.54
C ILE A 331 4.46 -16.83 -13.14
N SER A 332 3.75 -17.52 -14.03
CA SER A 332 3.19 -18.85 -13.76
C SER A 332 4.24 -19.96 -13.97
N TYR A 333 4.07 -21.09 -13.28
CA TYR A 333 4.93 -22.27 -13.50
C TYR A 333 4.88 -22.76 -14.96
N ALA A 334 3.71 -22.68 -15.61
CA ALA A 334 3.57 -22.99 -17.04
C ALA A 334 4.44 -22.09 -17.92
N ALA A 335 4.44 -20.79 -17.64
CA ALA A 335 5.23 -19.80 -18.39
C ALA A 335 6.73 -20.03 -18.19
N LEU A 336 7.16 -20.43 -16.99
CA LEU A 336 8.54 -20.82 -16.71
C LEU A 336 8.99 -22.00 -17.58
N VAL A 337 8.17 -23.06 -17.66
CA VAL A 337 8.47 -24.24 -18.50
C VAL A 337 8.51 -23.86 -19.98
N ALA A 338 7.52 -23.08 -20.45
CA ALA A 338 7.47 -22.57 -21.82
C ALA A 338 8.66 -21.67 -22.20
N ALA A 339 9.29 -21.01 -21.22
CA ALA A 339 10.46 -20.14 -21.41
C ALA A 339 11.75 -20.90 -21.71
N ARG A 340 11.85 -22.15 -21.24
CA ARG A 340 13.13 -22.84 -21.12
C ARG A 340 13.70 -23.16 -22.52
N PRO A 341 14.96 -22.82 -22.78
CA PRO A 341 15.59 -23.10 -24.07
C PRO A 341 15.52 -24.58 -24.43
N GLY A 342 15.18 -24.86 -25.69
CA GLY A 342 15.12 -26.23 -26.20
C GLY A 342 13.95 -27.05 -25.68
N LEU A 343 12.89 -26.44 -25.13
CA LEU A 343 11.63 -27.15 -24.86
C LEU A 343 11.11 -27.78 -26.16
N LEU A 344 10.97 -29.10 -26.14
CA LEU A 344 10.57 -29.92 -27.29
C LEU A 344 9.08 -30.27 -27.24
N ALA A 345 8.58 -30.67 -26.08
CA ALA A 345 7.19 -31.05 -25.84
C ALA A 345 6.86 -30.88 -24.36
N HIS A 346 5.63 -30.47 -24.05
CA HIS A 346 5.17 -30.23 -22.69
C HIS A 346 3.70 -30.59 -22.52
N TRP A 347 3.44 -31.70 -21.83
CA TRP A 347 2.10 -32.15 -21.47
C TRP A 347 1.80 -31.76 -20.04
N ARG A 348 0.91 -30.77 -19.90
CA ARG A 348 0.44 -30.28 -18.60
C ARG A 348 -0.33 -31.35 -17.82
N LEU A 349 -1.10 -32.18 -18.55
CA LEU A 349 -1.97 -33.24 -18.02
C LEU A 349 -3.08 -32.70 -17.11
N GLY A 350 -3.70 -31.58 -17.49
CA GLY A 350 -4.80 -30.97 -16.74
C GLY A 350 -6.13 -30.96 -17.44
N GLU A 351 -6.27 -31.76 -18.49
CA GLU A 351 -7.55 -32.03 -19.11
C GLU A 351 -8.53 -32.56 -18.06
N THR A 352 -9.78 -32.12 -18.14
CA THR A 352 -10.87 -32.58 -17.26
C THR A 352 -11.78 -33.59 -17.96
N SER A 353 -11.65 -33.73 -19.28
CA SER A 353 -12.40 -34.65 -20.12
C SER A 353 -11.70 -34.85 -21.47
N GLY A 354 -12.16 -35.83 -22.25
CA GLY A 354 -11.65 -36.10 -23.61
C GLY A 354 -10.55 -37.16 -23.65
N ALA A 355 -10.11 -37.46 -24.87
CA ALA A 355 -9.11 -38.51 -25.14
C ALA A 355 -7.72 -37.96 -25.49
N ALA A 356 -7.59 -36.65 -25.71
CA ALA A 356 -6.31 -36.03 -26.08
C ALA A 356 -5.57 -35.56 -24.82
N ALA A 357 -4.27 -35.81 -24.76
CA ALA A 357 -3.35 -35.18 -23.84
C ALA A 357 -2.60 -34.08 -24.60
N SER A 358 -2.91 -32.82 -24.33
CA SER A 358 -2.45 -31.69 -25.12
C SER A 358 -0.99 -31.37 -24.82
N ASP A 359 -0.22 -31.15 -25.86
CA ASP A 359 1.12 -30.61 -25.81
C ASP A 359 1.04 -29.08 -26.00
N THR A 360 1.60 -28.32 -25.07
CA THR A 360 1.55 -26.84 -25.11
C THR A 360 2.38 -26.24 -26.25
N THR A 361 3.32 -27.01 -26.82
CA THR A 361 4.04 -26.60 -28.04
C THR A 361 3.25 -26.85 -29.33
N GLY A 362 2.14 -27.59 -29.23
CA GLY A 362 1.24 -27.92 -30.35
C GLY A 362 1.75 -29.00 -31.30
N SER A 363 2.91 -29.61 -31.04
CA SER A 363 3.60 -30.48 -32.00
C SER A 363 3.46 -31.97 -31.68
N TYR A 364 3.24 -32.33 -30.41
CA TYR A 364 3.31 -33.71 -29.92
C TYR A 364 2.11 -34.12 -29.06
N ASN A 365 0.90 -33.69 -29.43
CA ASN A 365 -0.34 -34.10 -28.75
C ASN A 365 -0.41 -35.63 -28.59
N GLY A 366 -0.66 -36.09 -27.36
CA GLY A 366 -0.84 -37.49 -27.03
C GLY A 366 -2.30 -37.93 -26.98
N THR A 367 -2.50 -39.22 -26.76
CA THR A 367 -3.81 -39.85 -26.59
C THR A 367 -3.84 -40.67 -25.31
N PHE A 368 -4.82 -40.40 -24.44
CA PHE A 368 -5.10 -41.20 -23.26
C PHE A 368 -5.61 -42.59 -23.66
N VAL A 369 -5.01 -43.63 -23.08
CA VAL A 369 -5.34 -45.03 -23.33
C VAL A 369 -6.03 -45.62 -22.10
N ASN A 370 -7.17 -46.30 -22.32
CA ASN A 370 -7.97 -46.97 -21.30
C ASN A 370 -8.50 -46.04 -20.18
N ALA A 371 -8.81 -44.78 -20.53
CA ALA A 371 -9.55 -43.81 -19.69
C ALA A 371 -8.96 -43.63 -18.27
N PRO A 372 -7.74 -43.09 -18.13
CA PRO A 372 -7.24 -42.63 -16.84
C PRO A 372 -8.14 -41.53 -16.26
N THR A 373 -8.09 -41.34 -14.95
CA THR A 373 -8.92 -40.35 -14.25
C THR A 373 -8.35 -38.94 -14.46
N LEU A 374 -9.02 -38.16 -15.30
CA LEU A 374 -8.71 -36.77 -15.61
C LEU A 374 -9.21 -35.82 -14.51
N GLY A 375 -8.64 -34.61 -14.42
CA GLY A 375 -9.11 -33.61 -13.45
C GLY A 375 -8.74 -33.86 -11.98
N SER A 376 -7.72 -34.69 -11.70
CA SER A 376 -7.30 -35.00 -10.32
C SER A 376 -6.55 -33.82 -9.68
N PRO A 377 -6.53 -33.66 -8.34
CA PRO A 377 -5.75 -32.61 -7.70
C PRO A 377 -4.28 -32.59 -8.15
N GLY A 378 -3.73 -31.41 -8.43
CA GLY A 378 -2.38 -31.22 -8.94
C GLY A 378 -1.29 -31.19 -7.85
N ALA A 379 -0.04 -31.29 -8.30
CA ALA A 379 1.18 -31.09 -7.52
C ALA A 379 1.53 -29.61 -7.31
N ILE A 380 1.16 -28.78 -8.29
CA ILE A 380 1.58 -27.38 -8.39
C ILE A 380 0.58 -26.53 -7.60
N THR A 381 1.07 -25.78 -6.61
CA THR A 381 0.25 -24.93 -5.74
C THR A 381 -0.53 -23.92 -6.58
N ASN A 382 -1.82 -23.71 -6.31
CA ASN A 382 -2.67 -22.71 -6.99
C ASN A 382 -2.66 -22.74 -8.53
N ASP A 383 -2.24 -23.85 -9.15
CA ASP A 383 -2.32 -24.01 -10.60
C ASP A 383 -3.74 -24.45 -10.97
N PRO A 384 -4.45 -23.74 -11.87
CA PRO A 384 -5.77 -24.16 -12.34
C PRO A 384 -5.69 -25.46 -13.15
N ASN A 385 -4.48 -25.82 -13.63
CA ASN A 385 -4.23 -27.07 -14.32
C ASN A 385 -4.18 -28.22 -13.31
N THR A 386 -4.93 -29.27 -13.61
CA THR A 386 -5.06 -30.47 -12.75
C THR A 386 -4.01 -31.52 -13.11
N SER A 387 -4.08 -32.71 -12.49
CA SER A 387 -3.28 -33.88 -12.83
C SER A 387 -4.14 -35.01 -13.41
N VAL A 388 -3.47 -36.05 -13.91
CA VAL A 388 -4.12 -37.30 -14.36
C VAL A 388 -3.70 -38.46 -13.47
N THR A 389 -4.67 -39.25 -13.01
CA THR A 389 -4.44 -40.46 -12.20
C THR A 389 -4.56 -41.74 -13.03
N PHE A 390 -3.54 -42.58 -12.92
CA PHE A 390 -3.36 -43.84 -13.64
C PHE A 390 -3.43 -45.04 -12.68
N ASN A 391 -4.02 -46.14 -13.18
CA ASN A 391 -4.33 -47.34 -12.38
C ASN A 391 -3.18 -48.32 -12.16
N GLY A 392 -1.99 -48.08 -12.72
CA GLY A 392 -0.83 -48.96 -12.56
C GLY A 392 -0.87 -50.30 -13.30
N SER A 393 -1.81 -50.52 -14.23
CA SER A 393 -1.94 -51.83 -14.92
C SER A 393 -2.16 -51.78 -16.43
N ASN A 394 -2.87 -50.77 -16.95
CA ASN A 394 -3.16 -50.70 -18.40
C ASN A 394 -3.41 -49.29 -18.94
N GLN A 395 -3.29 -48.24 -18.12
CA GLN A 395 -3.54 -46.86 -18.51
C GLN A 395 -2.24 -46.10 -18.79
N ARG A 396 -2.23 -45.31 -19.87
CA ARG A 396 -1.05 -44.52 -20.27
C ARG A 396 -1.44 -43.34 -21.16
N VAL A 397 -0.48 -42.50 -21.52
CA VAL A 397 -0.59 -41.60 -22.67
C VAL A 397 0.32 -42.11 -23.78
N SER A 398 -0.27 -42.40 -24.94
CA SER A 398 0.50 -42.65 -26.17
C SER A 398 0.85 -41.31 -26.78
N VAL A 399 2.13 -41.02 -27.00
CA VAL A 399 2.58 -39.76 -27.63
C VAL A 399 3.29 -40.05 -28.96
N PRO A 400 3.32 -39.10 -29.91
CA PRO A 400 4.02 -39.26 -31.17
C PRO A 400 5.53 -39.40 -30.98
N SER A 401 6.21 -39.89 -32.03
CA SER A 401 7.66 -39.95 -32.02
C SER A 401 8.29 -38.56 -32.05
N VAL A 402 9.35 -38.39 -31.27
CA VAL A 402 10.16 -37.18 -31.17
C VAL A 402 11.54 -37.38 -31.83
N PRO A 403 12.19 -36.29 -32.29
CA PRO A 403 13.56 -36.34 -32.78
C PRO A 403 14.53 -36.89 -31.73
N THR A 404 15.62 -37.48 -32.21
CA THR A 404 16.75 -37.86 -31.36
C THR A 404 17.56 -36.64 -30.93
N ALA A 405 18.25 -36.72 -29.79
CA ALA A 405 19.06 -35.61 -29.28
C ALA A 405 20.41 -36.08 -28.71
N THR A 406 21.45 -35.25 -28.78
CA THR A 406 22.71 -35.50 -28.07
C THR A 406 22.53 -35.20 -26.59
N ASP A 407 22.04 -34.02 -26.26
CA ASP A 407 21.70 -33.63 -24.89
C ASP A 407 20.20 -33.57 -24.73
N PHE A 408 19.71 -33.88 -23.53
CA PHE A 408 18.27 -33.84 -23.27
C PHE A 408 17.96 -33.64 -21.79
N SER A 409 16.73 -33.25 -21.52
CA SER A 409 16.12 -33.37 -20.20
C SER A 409 14.72 -33.93 -20.28
N ILE A 410 14.33 -34.66 -19.24
CA ILE A 410 12.96 -35.13 -18.99
C ILE A 410 12.60 -34.65 -17.59
N GLU A 411 11.46 -33.98 -17.45
CA GLU A 411 10.91 -33.62 -16.14
C GLU A 411 9.46 -34.05 -15.97
N GLY A 412 9.00 -34.15 -14.72
CA GLY A 412 7.59 -34.34 -14.40
C GLY A 412 7.35 -34.56 -12.90
N TRP A 413 6.10 -34.42 -12.49
CA TRP A 413 5.65 -34.65 -11.11
C TRP A 413 4.93 -35.97 -10.98
N THR A 414 5.22 -36.73 -9.92
CA THR A 414 4.52 -37.97 -9.58
C THR A 414 3.92 -37.93 -8.18
N TYR A 415 2.74 -38.51 -8.01
CA TYR A 415 2.19 -38.91 -6.72
C TYR A 415 1.92 -40.43 -6.75
N LEU A 416 2.84 -41.24 -6.21
CA LEU A 416 2.69 -42.70 -6.25
C LEU A 416 1.80 -43.18 -5.09
N THR A 417 0.93 -44.16 -5.35
CA THR A 417 -0.01 -44.68 -4.34
C THR A 417 0.22 -46.15 -3.99
N ASN A 418 1.01 -46.88 -4.78
CA ASN A 418 1.21 -48.32 -4.61
C ASN A 418 2.68 -48.66 -4.34
N ALA A 419 2.99 -49.02 -3.08
CA ALA A 419 4.34 -49.39 -2.67
C ALA A 419 4.83 -50.75 -3.23
N ALA A 420 3.95 -51.56 -3.81
CA ALA A 420 4.32 -52.85 -4.42
C ALA A 420 4.76 -52.74 -5.88
N VAL A 421 4.48 -51.61 -6.55
CA VAL A 421 4.89 -51.39 -7.94
C VAL A 421 6.29 -50.77 -7.94
N ASN A 422 7.29 -51.55 -8.35
CA ASN A 422 8.68 -51.11 -8.34
C ASN A 422 8.89 -49.93 -9.31
N ASN A 423 8.85 -50.16 -10.63
CA ASN A 423 9.07 -49.09 -11.62
C ASN A 423 7.74 -48.48 -12.07
N ASN A 424 7.62 -47.15 -11.98
CA ASN A 424 6.47 -46.37 -12.44
C ASN A 424 6.95 -45.36 -13.48
N THR A 425 6.46 -45.42 -14.71
CA THR A 425 7.00 -44.57 -15.79
C THR A 425 6.47 -43.14 -15.71
N VAL A 426 7.35 -42.13 -15.60
CA VAL A 426 7.00 -40.72 -15.92
C VAL A 426 6.99 -40.56 -17.42
N TYR A 427 8.13 -40.87 -18.05
CA TYR A 427 8.30 -40.85 -19.50
C TYR A 427 9.39 -41.86 -19.90
N GLY A 428 9.21 -42.53 -21.04
CA GLY A 428 10.26 -43.31 -21.68
C GLY A 428 9.77 -44.55 -22.41
N GLY A 429 10.71 -45.29 -23.00
CA GLY A 429 10.45 -46.52 -23.73
C GLY A 429 11.55 -47.56 -23.51
N SER A 430 11.29 -48.80 -23.90
CA SER A 430 12.32 -49.84 -23.79
C SER A 430 13.44 -49.58 -24.80
N GLY A 431 14.69 -49.53 -24.34
CA GLY A 431 15.87 -49.22 -25.17
C GLY A 431 16.04 -47.74 -25.52
N THR A 432 15.37 -46.82 -24.81
CA THR A 432 15.45 -45.36 -25.03
C THR A 432 15.83 -44.64 -23.72
N ALA A 433 15.69 -43.32 -23.67
CA ALA A 433 15.70 -42.59 -22.41
C ALA A 433 14.48 -42.95 -21.54
N ARG A 434 14.70 -43.15 -20.24
CA ARG A 434 13.67 -43.57 -19.30
C ARG A 434 13.80 -42.85 -17.96
N LEU A 435 12.69 -42.35 -17.46
CA LEU A 435 12.55 -41.83 -16.10
C LEU A 435 11.43 -42.60 -15.41
N MET A 436 11.79 -43.50 -14.49
CA MET A 436 10.85 -44.36 -13.79
C MET A 436 11.04 -44.27 -12.26
N PRO A 437 10.32 -43.36 -11.58
CA PRO A 437 10.27 -43.32 -10.13
C PRO A 437 9.85 -44.64 -9.49
N ARG A 438 10.35 -44.87 -8.28
CA ARG A 438 10.10 -46.06 -7.47
C ARG A 438 9.60 -45.67 -6.08
N PRO A 439 8.97 -46.58 -5.31
CA PRO A 439 8.43 -46.27 -3.98
C PRO A 439 9.45 -45.64 -3.01
N GLY A 440 10.73 -46.00 -3.10
CA GLY A 440 11.77 -45.49 -2.20
C GLY A 440 11.60 -45.93 -0.74
N THR A 441 10.85 -47.01 -0.52
CA THR A 441 10.48 -47.55 0.80
C THR A 441 10.17 -49.06 0.68
N GLY A 442 10.10 -49.76 1.81
CA GLY A 442 9.81 -51.19 1.86
C GLY A 442 10.84 -52.02 1.08
N SER A 443 10.38 -52.97 0.27
CA SER A 443 11.24 -53.84 -0.55
C SER A 443 11.94 -53.12 -1.72
N PHE A 444 11.60 -51.86 -2.01
CA PHE A 444 12.13 -51.08 -3.12
C PHE A 444 12.77 -49.76 -2.62
N LEU A 445 13.98 -49.87 -2.07
CA LEU A 445 14.68 -48.75 -1.42
C LEU A 445 15.23 -47.69 -2.39
N SER A 446 15.34 -47.99 -3.68
CA SER A 446 15.84 -47.02 -4.68
C SER A 446 14.81 -45.93 -5.00
N ALA A 447 15.26 -44.72 -5.27
CA ALA A 447 14.42 -43.56 -5.61
C ALA A 447 13.75 -43.69 -6.97
N ALA A 448 14.51 -44.16 -7.96
CA ALA A 448 14.08 -44.29 -9.35
C ALA A 448 14.97 -45.28 -10.10
N TYR A 449 14.50 -45.71 -11.28
CA TYR A 449 15.34 -46.19 -12.36
C TYR A 449 15.31 -45.14 -13.47
N ALA A 450 16.43 -44.43 -13.66
CA ALA A 450 16.53 -43.39 -14.67
C ALA A 450 17.76 -43.63 -15.55
N GLY A 451 17.61 -43.59 -16.87
CA GLY A 451 18.70 -43.98 -17.75
C GLY A 451 18.49 -43.64 -19.21
N VAL A 452 19.51 -43.96 -20.01
CA VAL A 452 19.48 -43.84 -21.47
C VAL A 452 20.27 -44.99 -22.10
N THR A 453 19.75 -45.55 -23.19
CA THR A 453 20.48 -46.52 -24.01
C THR A 453 21.23 -45.80 -25.13
N LEU A 454 22.55 -45.99 -25.20
CA LEU A 454 23.44 -45.42 -26.21
C LEU A 454 24.26 -46.56 -26.83
N ASN A 455 24.26 -46.66 -28.16
CA ASN A 455 24.99 -47.70 -28.90
C ASN A 455 24.71 -49.13 -28.37
N GLY A 456 23.45 -49.41 -28.00
CA GLY A 456 23.02 -50.70 -27.46
C GLY A 456 23.36 -50.95 -25.98
N THR A 457 24.05 -50.01 -25.31
CA THR A 457 24.41 -50.11 -23.88
C THR A 457 23.54 -49.18 -23.04
N GLU A 458 22.98 -49.68 -21.94
CA GLU A 458 22.15 -48.89 -21.03
C GLU A 458 22.97 -48.27 -19.89
N TYR A 459 22.85 -46.95 -19.75
CA TYR A 459 23.47 -46.17 -18.70
C TYR A 459 22.39 -45.72 -17.72
N ALA A 460 22.23 -46.45 -16.63
CA ALA A 460 21.19 -46.21 -15.63
C ALA A 460 21.75 -45.67 -14.31
N LEU A 461 20.89 -44.93 -13.59
CA LEU A 461 21.02 -44.43 -12.22
C LEU A 461 19.92 -45.08 -11.38
N GLN A 462 20.31 -45.69 -10.26
CA GLN A 462 19.38 -46.32 -9.31
C GLN A 462 19.78 -46.01 -7.86
N PRO A 463 19.84 -44.72 -7.45
CA PRO A 463 20.25 -44.34 -6.10
C PRO A 463 19.24 -44.82 -5.06
N THR A 464 19.70 -45.05 -3.83
CA THR A 464 18.84 -45.17 -2.65
C THR A 464 18.00 -43.90 -2.48
N SER A 465 16.73 -44.05 -2.13
CA SER A 465 15.84 -42.90 -1.92
C SER A 465 16.12 -42.21 -0.59
N PRO A 466 16.23 -40.87 -0.57
CA PRO A 466 16.39 -40.12 0.68
C PRO A 466 15.10 -40.08 1.52
N SER A 467 13.94 -40.32 0.90
CA SER A 467 12.65 -40.47 1.59
C SER A 467 11.64 -41.23 0.72
N SER A 468 10.50 -41.61 1.31
CA SER A 468 9.39 -42.26 0.60
C SER A 468 8.89 -41.39 -0.55
N ASN A 469 8.52 -42.02 -1.66
CA ASN A 469 7.82 -41.38 -2.80
C ASN A 469 6.34 -41.77 -2.85
N ILE A 470 5.85 -42.52 -1.85
CA ILE A 470 4.45 -42.92 -1.73
C ILE A 470 3.66 -41.86 -0.97
N ASN A 471 2.47 -41.55 -1.46
CA ASN A 471 1.53 -40.58 -0.90
C ASN A 471 2.12 -39.17 -0.71
N THR A 472 2.99 -38.77 -1.63
CA THR A 472 3.58 -37.43 -1.67
C THR A 472 3.91 -37.05 -3.11
N TRP A 473 3.76 -35.78 -3.45
CA TRP A 473 4.19 -35.27 -4.74
C TRP A 473 5.70 -35.14 -4.79
N VAL A 474 6.29 -35.67 -5.85
CA VAL A 474 7.74 -35.64 -6.08
C VAL A 474 8.01 -35.13 -7.48
N TYR A 475 8.88 -34.12 -7.57
CA TYR A 475 9.38 -33.57 -8.82
C TYR A 475 10.65 -34.29 -9.24
N TRP A 476 10.67 -34.76 -10.48
CA TRP A 476 11.78 -35.51 -11.05
C TRP A 476 12.35 -34.79 -12.24
N VAL A 477 13.68 -34.78 -12.35
CA VAL A 477 14.38 -34.35 -13.56
C VAL A 477 15.52 -35.30 -13.88
N LEU A 478 15.55 -35.84 -15.09
CA LEU A 478 16.70 -36.54 -15.66
C LEU A 478 17.33 -35.64 -16.72
N THR A 479 18.63 -35.39 -16.62
CA THR A 479 19.37 -34.55 -17.57
C THR A 479 20.55 -35.32 -18.12
N ARG A 480 20.85 -35.13 -19.41
CA ARG A 480 22.08 -35.59 -20.04
C ARG A 480 22.78 -34.42 -20.72
N GLN A 481 24.04 -34.19 -20.33
CA GLN A 481 24.96 -33.23 -20.96
C GLN A 481 26.26 -33.94 -21.35
N GLY A 482 26.45 -34.22 -22.64
CA GLY A 482 27.58 -34.98 -23.15
C GLY A 482 27.68 -36.35 -22.49
N SER A 483 28.76 -36.55 -21.71
CA SER A 483 29.03 -37.80 -20.99
C SER A 483 28.34 -37.87 -19.62
N LEU A 484 27.71 -36.77 -19.17
CA LEU A 484 27.11 -36.64 -17.85
C LEU A 484 25.63 -36.97 -17.89
N LEU A 485 25.18 -37.89 -17.03
CA LEU A 485 23.78 -38.16 -16.77
C LEU A 485 23.50 -37.87 -15.30
N THR A 486 22.51 -37.01 -15.02
CA THR A 486 22.19 -36.53 -13.67
C THR A 486 20.70 -36.69 -13.37
N LEU A 487 20.39 -37.23 -12.20
CA LEU A 487 19.02 -37.37 -11.69
C LEU A 487 18.79 -36.44 -10.49
N TYR A 488 17.69 -35.71 -10.54
CA TYR A 488 17.24 -34.80 -9.49
C TYR A 488 15.90 -35.25 -8.91
N ARG A 489 15.71 -34.96 -7.62
CA ARG A 489 14.47 -35.14 -6.87
C ARG A 489 14.20 -33.86 -6.08
N ASN A 490 13.02 -33.27 -6.25
CA ASN A 490 12.59 -32.06 -5.54
C ASN A 490 13.63 -30.93 -5.59
N GLY A 491 14.19 -30.69 -6.77
CA GLY A 491 15.20 -29.67 -6.99
C GLY A 491 16.64 -30.09 -6.63
N VAL A 492 16.86 -31.23 -5.96
CA VAL A 492 18.16 -31.65 -5.45
C VAL A 492 18.74 -32.80 -6.28
N GLN A 493 20.02 -32.71 -6.64
CA GLN A 493 20.73 -33.82 -7.31
C GLN A 493 20.86 -35.01 -6.36
N ILE A 494 20.43 -36.19 -6.79
CA ILE A 494 20.48 -37.43 -5.99
C ILE A 494 21.37 -38.53 -6.60
N ALA A 495 21.70 -38.43 -7.88
CA ALA A 495 22.64 -39.34 -8.54
C ALA A 495 23.24 -38.74 -9.80
N GLN A 496 24.43 -39.20 -10.16
CA GLN A 496 25.12 -38.80 -11.38
C GLN A 496 26.10 -39.89 -11.84
N ARG A 497 26.36 -39.93 -13.15
CA ARG A 497 27.46 -40.69 -13.76
C ARG A 497 28.02 -39.92 -14.94
N SER A 498 29.29 -40.13 -15.28
CA SER A 498 30.04 -39.34 -16.27
C SER A 498 30.71 -40.17 -17.37
N ASP A 499 30.39 -41.45 -17.46
CA ASP A 499 31.00 -42.45 -18.33
C ASP A 499 30.21 -42.71 -19.63
N LEU A 500 29.22 -41.89 -19.96
CA LEU A 500 28.46 -42.02 -21.20
C LEU A 500 29.32 -41.60 -22.40
N PRO A 501 29.14 -42.21 -23.59
CA PRO A 501 29.77 -41.73 -24.82
C PRO A 501 29.23 -40.35 -25.18
N GLY A 502 30.02 -39.30 -24.92
CA GLY A 502 29.54 -37.91 -24.90
C GLY A 502 28.97 -37.38 -26.21
N THR A 503 29.38 -37.93 -27.35
CA THR A 503 28.90 -37.53 -28.69
C THR A 503 27.79 -38.44 -29.24
N ALA A 504 27.43 -39.52 -28.52
CA ALA A 504 26.40 -40.44 -28.99
C ALA A 504 25.03 -39.76 -29.00
N THR A 505 24.27 -40.00 -30.05
CA THR A 505 22.87 -39.57 -30.17
C THR A 505 21.97 -40.47 -29.34
N ALA A 506 21.12 -39.88 -28.49
CA ALA A 506 20.14 -40.58 -27.69
C ALA A 506 18.79 -40.69 -28.43
N ASN A 507 18.22 -41.88 -28.41
CA ASN A 507 16.80 -42.05 -28.69
C ASN A 507 16.00 -41.66 -27.45
N ILE A 508 15.24 -40.58 -27.54
CA ILE A 508 14.39 -40.09 -26.45
C ILE A 508 12.90 -40.37 -26.71
N ASN A 509 12.55 -41.29 -27.61
CA ASN A 509 11.17 -41.71 -27.81
C ASN A 509 10.63 -42.50 -26.60
N GLY A 510 9.36 -42.31 -26.27
CA GLY A 510 8.71 -42.96 -25.14
C GLY A 510 7.23 -42.65 -25.03
N TYR A 511 6.58 -43.25 -24.04
CA TYR A 511 5.20 -42.93 -23.62
C TYR A 511 5.20 -42.39 -22.18
N ILE A 512 4.08 -41.79 -21.78
CA ILE A 512 3.85 -41.29 -20.42
C ILE A 512 3.03 -42.32 -19.64
N ALA A 513 3.31 -42.49 -18.34
CA ALA A 513 2.64 -43.46 -17.45
C ALA A 513 2.80 -44.94 -17.81
N ALA A 514 3.51 -45.31 -18.87
CA ALA A 514 3.99 -46.66 -19.16
C ALA A 514 5.10 -46.62 -20.23
N GLN A 515 5.85 -47.70 -20.39
CA GLN A 515 6.72 -47.84 -21.56
C GLN A 515 5.92 -48.23 -22.82
N ASN A 516 6.52 -47.97 -23.99
CA ASN A 516 5.98 -48.30 -25.32
C ASN A 516 5.63 -49.79 -25.52
N ASN A 517 6.27 -50.70 -24.79
CA ASN A 517 5.98 -52.14 -24.81
C ASN A 517 4.85 -52.56 -23.86
N GLY A 518 4.17 -51.62 -23.20
CA GLY A 518 3.09 -51.91 -22.26
C GLY A 518 3.58 -52.47 -20.92
N ALA A 519 4.80 -52.15 -20.49
CA ALA A 519 5.32 -52.47 -19.16
C ALA A 519 5.45 -51.22 -18.27
N TYR A 520 5.59 -51.45 -16.96
CA TYR A 520 5.91 -50.43 -15.94
C TYR A 520 4.91 -49.27 -15.89
N TYR A 521 3.63 -49.63 -15.84
CA TYR A 521 2.53 -48.70 -15.66
C TYR A 521 2.66 -47.95 -14.33
N LEU A 522 2.40 -46.65 -14.36
CA LEU A 522 2.40 -45.81 -13.17
C LEU A 522 1.13 -46.03 -12.36
N ALA A 523 1.29 -46.32 -11.07
CA ALA A 523 0.21 -46.43 -10.10
C ALA A 523 0.15 -45.15 -9.24
N GLY A 524 -0.67 -44.19 -9.65
CA GLY A 524 -0.71 -42.86 -9.03
C GLY A 524 -1.03 -41.75 -10.01
N SER A 525 -0.67 -40.51 -9.66
CA SER A 525 -0.95 -39.32 -10.47
C SER A 525 0.32 -38.74 -11.12
N LEU A 526 0.17 -38.17 -12.31
CA LEU A 526 1.21 -37.42 -13.03
C LEU A 526 0.73 -36.01 -13.36
N GLN A 527 1.64 -35.05 -13.30
CA GLN A 527 1.42 -33.69 -13.79
C GLN A 527 2.68 -33.15 -14.48
N ASP A 528 2.47 -32.30 -15.48
CA ASP A 528 3.49 -31.41 -16.05
C ASP A 528 4.77 -32.11 -16.56
N VAL A 529 4.58 -33.04 -17.50
CA VAL A 529 5.68 -33.79 -18.13
C VAL A 529 6.26 -32.98 -19.29
N ALA A 530 7.57 -32.71 -19.29
CA ALA A 530 8.23 -31.98 -20.37
C ALA A 530 9.54 -32.62 -20.84
N LEU A 531 9.85 -32.41 -22.12
CA LEU A 531 11.06 -32.86 -22.80
C LEU A 531 11.83 -31.67 -23.34
N TYR A 532 13.16 -31.77 -23.27
CA TYR A 532 14.08 -30.75 -23.76
C TYR A 532 15.16 -31.37 -24.64
N THR A 533 15.61 -30.65 -25.67
CA THR A 533 16.79 -30.98 -26.48
C THR A 533 18.10 -30.45 -25.86
N HIS A 534 18.08 -30.16 -24.57
CA HIS A 534 19.18 -29.58 -23.81
C HIS A 534 19.14 -30.08 -22.35
N ALA A 535 20.27 -30.05 -21.67
CA ALA A 535 20.41 -30.41 -20.26
C ALA A 535 20.05 -29.23 -19.33
N LEU A 536 18.92 -29.29 -18.63
CA LEU A 536 18.59 -28.29 -17.61
C LEU A 536 19.69 -28.23 -16.54
N SER A 537 20.13 -27.02 -16.22
CA SER A 537 21.08 -26.77 -15.15
C SER A 537 20.47 -27.06 -13.78
N SER A 538 21.32 -27.31 -12.78
CA SER A 538 20.88 -27.49 -11.39
C SER A 538 20.12 -26.28 -10.83
N THR A 539 20.37 -25.07 -11.33
CA THR A 539 19.63 -23.86 -10.97
C THR A 539 18.24 -23.85 -11.61
N GLU A 540 18.11 -24.19 -12.89
CA GLU A 540 16.79 -24.29 -13.54
C GLU A 540 15.90 -25.35 -12.89
N VAL A 541 16.49 -26.47 -12.47
CA VAL A 541 15.80 -27.56 -11.76
C VAL A 541 15.34 -27.11 -10.36
N ARG A 542 16.21 -26.47 -9.58
CA ARG A 542 15.83 -25.90 -8.26
C ARG A 542 14.74 -24.84 -8.40
N ASN A 543 14.87 -23.95 -9.38
CA ASN A 543 13.89 -22.88 -9.63
C ASN A 543 12.55 -23.45 -10.07
N GLY A 544 12.53 -24.51 -10.89
CA GLY A 544 11.29 -25.23 -11.26
C GLY A 544 10.57 -25.80 -10.05
N TYR A 545 11.30 -26.48 -9.15
CA TYR A 545 10.70 -27.04 -7.93
C TYR A 545 10.13 -25.94 -7.01
N ALA A 546 10.91 -24.89 -6.75
CA ALA A 546 10.47 -23.77 -5.92
C ALA A 546 9.25 -23.05 -6.52
N ALA A 547 9.27 -22.81 -7.83
CA ALA A 547 8.16 -22.22 -8.58
C ALA A 547 6.85 -23.00 -8.39
N ALA A 548 6.91 -24.33 -8.47
CA ALA A 548 5.72 -25.16 -8.34
C ALA A 548 5.10 -25.11 -6.93
N LEU A 549 5.93 -25.02 -5.88
CA LEU A 549 5.47 -24.91 -4.49
C LEU A 549 4.89 -23.54 -4.18
N ASN A 550 5.39 -22.49 -4.83
CA ASN A 550 4.96 -21.10 -4.63
C ASN A 550 3.66 -20.77 -5.41
N GLY A 551 3.39 -21.54 -6.46
CA GLY A 551 2.12 -21.55 -7.19
C GLY A 551 1.79 -20.35 -8.08
N ILE A 552 0.61 -20.35 -8.72
CA ILE A 552 0.05 -19.13 -9.31
C ILE A 552 -0.59 -18.33 -8.18
N ALA A 553 -0.07 -17.16 -7.86
CA ALA A 553 -0.76 -16.36 -6.87
C ALA A 553 -2.12 -15.89 -7.40
N PRO A 554 -3.09 -15.64 -6.51
CA PRO A 554 -4.36 -15.04 -6.87
C PRO A 554 -4.13 -13.83 -7.79
N THR A 555 -5.05 -13.62 -8.75
CA THR A 555 -5.15 -12.34 -9.47
C THR A 555 -4.96 -11.22 -8.46
N PRO A 556 -4.03 -10.27 -8.72
CA PRO A 556 -3.84 -9.14 -7.82
C PRO A 556 -5.20 -8.53 -7.51
N PRO A 557 -5.53 -8.24 -6.24
CA PRO A 557 -6.78 -7.57 -5.93
C PRO A 557 -6.86 -6.31 -6.79
N VAL A 558 -7.97 -6.15 -7.52
CA VAL A 558 -8.22 -4.91 -8.26
C VAL A 558 -8.17 -3.79 -7.23
N LEU A 559 -7.25 -2.84 -7.40
CA LEU A 559 -7.14 -1.71 -6.48
C LEU A 559 -8.19 -0.65 -6.84
N PRO A 560 -8.68 0.11 -5.85
CA PRO A 560 -9.54 1.27 -6.12
C PRO A 560 -8.88 2.24 -7.10
N PRO A 561 -9.65 2.96 -7.94
CA PRO A 561 -9.08 3.93 -8.87
C PRO A 561 -8.39 5.09 -8.14
N ALA A 562 -7.49 5.77 -8.84
CA ALA A 562 -6.97 7.06 -8.39
C ALA A 562 -8.10 8.11 -8.35
N ALA A 563 -7.94 9.13 -7.49
CA ALA A 563 -8.91 10.23 -7.45
C ALA A 563 -8.90 11.02 -8.77
N PRO A 564 -10.07 11.45 -9.27
CA PRO A 564 -10.13 12.28 -10.48
C PRO A 564 -9.34 13.58 -10.30
N THR A 565 -8.60 14.03 -11.31
CA THR A 565 -7.80 15.27 -11.23
C THR A 565 -8.46 16.41 -12.02
N ASN A 566 -7.97 17.64 -11.84
CA ASN A 566 -8.51 18.84 -12.51
C ASN A 566 -10.03 19.05 -12.32
N PHE A 567 -10.56 18.60 -11.18
CA PHE A 567 -11.99 18.71 -10.89
C PHE A 567 -12.37 20.18 -10.63
N SER A 568 -13.30 20.68 -11.43
CA SER A 568 -13.70 22.08 -11.45
C SER A 568 -15.21 22.21 -11.60
N ALA A 569 -15.78 23.27 -11.02
CA ALA A 569 -17.19 23.62 -11.11
C ALA A 569 -17.32 25.04 -11.65
N VAL A 570 -17.96 25.20 -12.80
CA VAL A 570 -18.13 26.48 -13.50
C VAL A 570 -19.62 26.85 -13.50
N PRO A 571 -20.02 27.92 -12.79
CA PRO A 571 -21.41 28.32 -12.68
C PRO A 571 -21.94 29.03 -13.94
N SER A 572 -23.25 28.97 -14.11
CA SER A 572 -24.07 29.78 -15.02
C SER A 572 -25.27 30.36 -14.24
N VAL A 573 -26.28 30.87 -14.96
CA VAL A 573 -27.46 31.53 -14.37
C VAL A 573 -28.29 30.59 -13.48
N SER A 574 -28.55 29.37 -13.95
CA SER A 574 -29.35 28.35 -13.25
C SER A 574 -28.78 26.94 -13.39
N SER A 575 -27.49 26.83 -13.66
CA SER A 575 -26.78 25.57 -13.80
C SER A 575 -25.32 25.69 -13.37
N VAL A 576 -24.67 24.55 -13.13
CA VAL A 576 -23.23 24.43 -12.95
C VAL A 576 -22.72 23.32 -13.86
N THR A 577 -21.68 23.61 -14.63
CA THR A 577 -20.92 22.57 -15.32
C THR A 577 -19.79 22.11 -14.42
N VAL A 578 -19.69 20.81 -14.16
CA VAL A 578 -18.51 20.21 -13.53
C VAL A 578 -17.69 19.42 -14.54
N SER A 579 -16.37 19.50 -14.44
CA SER A 579 -15.41 18.81 -15.34
C SER A 579 -14.19 18.31 -14.59
N TRP A 580 -13.59 17.21 -15.04
CA TRP A 580 -12.37 16.58 -14.50
C TRP A 580 -11.58 15.91 -15.62
N THR A 581 -10.34 15.52 -15.31
CA THR A 581 -9.55 14.62 -16.16
C THR A 581 -9.95 13.18 -15.87
N ASP A 582 -10.44 12.49 -16.90
CA ASP A 582 -10.65 11.04 -16.88
C ASP A 582 -9.31 10.35 -17.15
N SER A 583 -8.68 9.83 -16.10
CA SER A 583 -7.39 9.12 -16.19
C SER A 583 -7.53 7.63 -16.47
N ASP A 584 -8.75 7.09 -16.40
CA ASP A 584 -9.06 5.68 -16.64
C ASP A 584 -10.48 5.56 -17.19
N THR A 585 -10.57 5.39 -18.51
CA THR A 585 -11.83 5.32 -19.26
C THR A 585 -12.72 4.14 -18.88
N THR A 586 -12.24 3.22 -18.02
CA THR A 586 -13.00 2.06 -17.54
C THR A 586 -13.67 2.31 -16.19
N SER A 587 -13.26 3.34 -15.45
CA SER A 587 -13.82 3.69 -14.14
C SER A 587 -15.12 4.49 -14.26
N SER A 588 -16.14 4.08 -13.53
CA SER A 588 -17.38 4.84 -13.38
C SER A 588 -17.19 5.96 -12.36
N TYR A 589 -18.09 6.95 -12.31
CA TYR A 589 -17.97 8.06 -11.37
C TYR A 589 -19.23 8.24 -10.51
N ILE A 590 -19.04 8.70 -9.28
CA ILE A 590 -20.13 9.15 -8.42
C ILE A 590 -19.89 10.61 -8.08
N LEU A 591 -20.82 11.45 -8.52
CA LEU A 591 -20.87 12.88 -8.23
C LEU A 591 -21.94 13.14 -7.16
N TYR A 592 -21.51 13.67 -6.03
CA TYR A 592 -22.40 14.15 -4.98
C TYR A 592 -22.60 15.65 -5.16
N ARG A 593 -23.83 16.11 -5.00
CA ARG A 593 -24.22 17.52 -5.01
C ARG A 593 -24.87 17.89 -3.68
N SER A 594 -24.46 18.98 -3.06
CA SER A 594 -25.07 19.50 -1.83
C SER A 594 -25.16 21.03 -1.83
N SER A 595 -26.10 21.58 -1.06
CA SER A 595 -26.12 22.99 -0.69
C SER A 595 -25.29 23.30 0.56
N ASP A 596 -24.72 22.27 1.19
CA ASP A 596 -23.92 22.34 2.42
C ASP A 596 -22.52 21.74 2.17
N PRO A 597 -21.43 22.47 2.49
CA PRO A 597 -20.06 21.95 2.33
C PRO A 597 -19.77 20.70 3.15
N SER A 598 -20.57 20.40 4.18
CA SER A 598 -20.45 19.18 4.99
C SER A 598 -20.99 17.93 4.27
N PHE A 599 -21.80 18.11 3.22
CA PHE A 599 -22.55 17.04 2.54
C PHE A 599 -23.46 16.21 3.46
N GLY A 600 -23.90 16.76 4.60
CA GLY A 600 -24.79 16.07 5.54
C GLY A 600 -26.11 15.61 4.90
N THR A 601 -26.60 16.36 3.91
CA THR A 601 -27.58 15.87 2.92
C THR A 601 -27.02 16.13 1.53
N SER A 602 -27.10 15.13 0.64
CA SER A 602 -26.61 15.26 -0.73
C SER A 602 -27.43 14.46 -1.72
N VAL A 603 -27.41 14.92 -2.97
CA VAL A 603 -27.94 14.20 -4.12
C VAL A 603 -26.78 13.47 -4.80
N THR A 604 -26.94 12.17 -4.99
CA THR A 604 -25.95 11.31 -5.63
C THR A 604 -26.31 11.13 -7.10
N ILE A 605 -25.34 11.37 -7.98
CA ILE A 605 -25.45 11.25 -9.43
C ILE A 605 -24.39 10.25 -9.87
N THR A 606 -24.81 9.13 -10.43
CA THR A 606 -23.89 8.11 -10.98
C THR A 606 -23.66 8.40 -12.45
N LEU A 607 -22.40 8.40 -12.87
CA LEU A 607 -21.97 8.67 -14.23
C LEU A 607 -21.21 7.46 -14.79
N PRO A 608 -21.45 7.09 -16.06
CA PRO A 608 -20.81 5.92 -16.66
C PRO A 608 -19.31 6.15 -16.90
N PRO A 609 -18.53 5.09 -17.13
CA PRO A 609 -17.14 5.20 -17.58
C PRO A 609 -16.98 6.04 -18.85
N GLY A 610 -15.82 6.70 -19.00
CA GLY A 610 -15.54 7.62 -20.10
C GLY A 610 -16.15 9.02 -19.93
N THR A 611 -16.78 9.32 -18.78
CA THR A 611 -17.34 10.64 -18.49
C THR A 611 -16.27 11.54 -17.88
N SER A 612 -16.09 12.74 -18.46
CA SER A 612 -15.17 13.77 -17.95
C SER A 612 -15.86 15.11 -17.66
N ARG A 613 -17.18 15.20 -17.88
CA ARG A 613 -17.99 16.41 -17.71
C ARG A 613 -19.45 16.07 -17.40
N TYR A 614 -20.06 16.86 -16.51
CA TYR A 614 -21.50 16.80 -16.22
C TYR A 614 -22.10 18.21 -16.08
N SER A 615 -23.32 18.41 -16.59
CA SER A 615 -24.04 19.68 -16.52
C SER A 615 -25.24 19.55 -15.58
N ASP A 616 -25.16 20.17 -14.41
CA ASP A 616 -26.18 20.17 -13.37
C ASP A 616 -27.11 21.38 -13.55
N THR A 617 -28.33 21.15 -14.04
CA THR A 617 -29.27 22.20 -14.45
C THR A 617 -30.47 22.33 -13.50
N GLY A 618 -31.13 23.50 -13.52
CA GLY A 618 -32.35 23.73 -12.72
C GLY A 618 -32.04 24.11 -11.27
N LEU A 619 -30.84 24.63 -11.03
CA LEU A 619 -30.39 25.04 -9.71
C LEU A 619 -30.99 26.39 -9.32
N GLY A 620 -31.42 26.51 -8.06
CA GLY A 620 -31.83 27.78 -7.46
C GLY A 620 -30.62 28.67 -7.14
N GLN A 621 -30.89 29.86 -6.60
CA GLN A 621 -29.85 30.75 -6.10
C GLN A 621 -29.12 30.12 -4.92
N GLY A 622 -27.78 30.04 -4.99
CA GLY A 622 -26.97 29.61 -3.85
C GLY A 622 -25.58 29.12 -4.26
N VAL A 623 -24.80 28.75 -3.25
CA VAL A 623 -23.55 28.00 -3.46
C VAL A 623 -23.89 26.52 -3.50
N VAL A 624 -23.42 25.84 -4.53
CA VAL A 624 -23.56 24.40 -4.68
C VAL A 624 -22.18 23.77 -4.57
N TYR A 625 -22.09 22.72 -3.77
CA TYR A 625 -20.88 21.96 -3.49
C TYR A 625 -20.97 20.61 -4.20
N TYR A 626 -19.86 20.22 -4.82
CA TYR A 626 -19.71 18.95 -5.53
C TYR A 626 -18.58 18.12 -4.93
N ARG A 627 -18.80 16.81 -4.81
CA ARG A 627 -17.74 15.81 -4.56
C ARG A 627 -17.78 14.78 -5.68
N LEU A 628 -16.63 14.42 -6.24
CA LEU A 628 -16.53 13.42 -7.28
C LEU A 628 -15.55 12.34 -6.84
N LEU A 629 -15.92 11.07 -7.04
CA LEU A 629 -14.98 9.95 -6.98
C LEU A 629 -15.09 9.09 -8.24
N ALA A 630 -14.04 8.33 -8.51
CA ALA A 630 -14.02 7.24 -9.47
C ALA A 630 -14.26 5.90 -8.74
N MET A 631 -14.87 4.94 -9.43
CA MET A 631 -15.21 3.61 -8.89
C MET A 631 -15.02 2.51 -9.93
N ASN A 632 -14.38 1.43 -9.51
CA ASN A 632 -14.24 0.17 -10.24
C ASN A 632 -14.58 -1.03 -9.31
N SER A 633 -14.34 -2.26 -9.76
CA SER A 633 -14.57 -3.47 -8.96
C SER A 633 -13.65 -3.62 -7.75
N GLY A 634 -12.54 -2.87 -7.71
CA GLY A 634 -11.58 -2.79 -6.62
C GLY A 634 -11.95 -1.82 -5.51
N GLY A 635 -12.92 -0.94 -5.74
CA GLY A 635 -13.43 -0.01 -4.74
C GLY A 635 -13.54 1.43 -5.26
N ARG A 636 -13.51 2.37 -4.31
CA ARG A 636 -13.73 3.80 -4.54
C ARG A 636 -12.44 4.57 -4.39
N SER A 637 -12.20 5.53 -5.28
CA SER A 637 -11.15 6.52 -5.10
C SER A 637 -11.47 7.47 -3.93
N PRO A 638 -10.49 8.22 -3.42
CA PRO A 638 -10.75 9.43 -2.66
C PRO A 638 -11.63 10.42 -3.46
N TYR A 639 -12.41 11.25 -2.75
CA TYR A 639 -13.22 12.28 -3.39
C TYR A 639 -12.39 13.53 -3.67
N VAL A 640 -12.60 14.15 -4.83
CA VAL A 640 -12.22 15.54 -5.08
C VAL A 640 -13.43 16.44 -4.94
N SER A 641 -13.22 17.68 -4.49
CA SER A 641 -14.31 18.62 -4.22
C SER A 641 -14.16 19.90 -5.04
N ALA A 642 -15.29 20.47 -5.43
CA ALA A 642 -15.37 21.78 -6.06
C ALA A 642 -16.68 22.47 -5.62
N SER A 643 -16.75 23.79 -5.70
CA SER A 643 -17.99 24.52 -5.45
C SER A 643 -18.16 25.63 -6.46
N ALA A 644 -19.42 26.03 -6.68
CA ALA A 644 -19.78 27.10 -7.58
C ALA A 644 -21.00 27.84 -7.06
N ALA A 645 -21.02 29.17 -7.22
CA ALA A 645 -22.15 30.00 -6.83
C ALA A 645 -22.99 30.36 -8.05
N THR A 646 -24.28 30.00 -8.04
CA THR A 646 -25.22 30.45 -9.06
C THR A 646 -25.60 31.92 -8.84
N THR A 647 -26.08 32.59 -9.89
CA THR A 647 -26.30 34.05 -9.88
C THR A 647 -27.34 34.49 -8.83
N SER A 648 -27.13 35.66 -8.21
CA SER A 648 -28.04 36.15 -7.17
C SER A 648 -29.45 36.45 -7.72
N TYR A 649 -30.52 36.32 -6.92
CA TYR A 649 -31.90 36.60 -7.38
C TYR A 649 -32.06 38.05 -7.88
N ALA A 650 -31.35 39.01 -7.27
CA ALA A 650 -31.33 40.39 -7.74
C ALA A 650 -30.68 40.52 -9.13
N ALA A 651 -29.56 39.83 -9.37
CA ALA A 651 -28.91 39.80 -10.67
C ALA A 651 -29.74 39.02 -11.72
N LEU A 652 -30.46 37.97 -11.31
CA LEU A 652 -31.40 37.23 -12.15
C LEU A 652 -32.59 38.10 -12.59
N VAL A 653 -33.16 38.90 -11.67
CA VAL A 653 -34.27 39.81 -11.96
C VAL A 653 -33.79 40.99 -12.81
N ASN A 654 -32.64 41.60 -12.48
CA ASN A 654 -32.03 42.68 -13.26
C ASN A 654 -31.63 42.26 -14.69
N GLY A 655 -31.37 40.96 -14.91
CA GLY A 655 -31.10 40.40 -16.25
C GLY A 655 -32.35 40.17 -17.12
N ARG A 656 -33.57 40.40 -16.60
CA ARG A 656 -34.81 40.20 -17.39
C ARG A 656 -35.03 41.38 -18.34
N THR A 657 -35.14 41.08 -19.63
CA THR A 657 -35.51 42.07 -20.65
C THR A 657 -36.89 42.67 -20.34
N GLY A 658 -36.95 44.00 -20.21
CA GLY A 658 -38.19 44.74 -19.93
C GLY A 658 -38.51 44.94 -18.45
N LEU A 659 -37.59 44.64 -17.52
CA LEU A 659 -37.76 45.00 -16.12
C LEU A 659 -37.83 46.53 -15.97
N LEU A 660 -38.93 47.04 -15.43
CA LEU A 660 -39.09 48.47 -15.14
C LEU A 660 -38.61 48.82 -13.73
N GLY A 661 -39.00 48.08 -12.68
CA GLY A 661 -38.47 48.31 -11.32
C GLY A 661 -38.58 47.08 -10.44
N HIS A 662 -37.78 47.01 -9.37
CA HIS A 662 -37.73 45.85 -8.46
C HIS A 662 -37.52 46.30 -7.01
N TRP A 663 -38.62 46.37 -6.25
CA TRP A 663 -38.63 46.72 -4.83
C TRP A 663 -38.64 45.47 -3.94
N ARG A 664 -37.79 45.46 -2.90
CA ARG A 664 -37.85 44.48 -1.81
C ARG A 664 -38.50 45.13 -0.59
N LEU A 665 -39.37 44.40 0.11
CA LEU A 665 -40.18 44.91 1.24
C LEU A 665 -39.73 44.32 2.59
N GLY A 666 -38.42 44.28 2.82
CA GLY A 666 -37.79 43.55 3.94
C GLY A 666 -37.35 44.42 5.12
N GLU A 667 -37.62 45.72 5.08
CA GLU A 667 -37.17 46.68 6.07
C GLU A 667 -37.93 46.50 7.41
N THR A 668 -37.19 46.41 8.53
CA THR A 668 -37.76 46.13 9.86
C THR A 668 -38.54 47.31 10.47
N SER A 669 -38.38 48.51 9.93
CA SER A 669 -39.20 49.70 10.24
C SER A 669 -39.04 50.77 9.14
N GLY A 670 -39.99 51.71 9.07
CA GLY A 670 -39.98 52.82 8.12
C GLY A 670 -41.17 52.82 7.17
N THR A 671 -41.33 53.87 6.36
CA THR A 671 -42.43 54.00 5.39
C THR A 671 -41.96 53.87 3.95
N THR A 672 -40.71 53.45 3.71
CA THR A 672 -40.03 53.53 2.41
C THR A 672 -39.40 52.21 2.00
N ALA A 673 -39.71 51.73 0.78
CA ALA A 673 -39.04 50.58 0.16
C ALA A 673 -38.16 51.00 -1.02
N TRP A 674 -36.96 50.43 -1.12
CA TRP A 674 -35.94 50.82 -2.11
C TRP A 674 -36.01 49.97 -3.38
N ASP A 675 -35.93 50.64 -4.54
CA ASP A 675 -35.80 49.98 -5.85
C ASP A 675 -34.37 49.50 -6.06
N THR A 676 -34.19 48.19 -6.16
CA THR A 676 -32.88 47.55 -6.36
C THR A 676 -32.40 47.55 -7.82
N SER A 677 -33.24 48.02 -8.75
CA SER A 677 -32.84 48.24 -10.15
C SER A 677 -32.21 49.62 -10.38
N GLY A 678 -32.36 50.56 -9.44
CA GLY A 678 -31.83 51.92 -9.53
C GLY A 678 -32.59 52.85 -10.48
N THR A 679 -33.73 52.44 -11.04
CA THR A 679 -34.41 53.14 -12.15
C THR A 679 -35.60 54.01 -11.69
N TYR A 680 -36.29 53.65 -10.60
CA TYR A 680 -37.45 54.39 -10.10
C TYR A 680 -37.33 54.79 -8.61
N ASN A 681 -38.04 55.86 -8.21
CA ASN A 681 -37.98 56.42 -6.85
C ASN A 681 -38.71 55.55 -5.79
N VAL A 682 -38.32 55.78 -4.53
CA VAL A 682 -38.79 55.14 -3.27
C VAL A 682 -40.32 55.08 -3.14
N LEU A 683 -40.88 53.90 -2.86
CA LEU A 683 -42.30 53.71 -2.55
C LEU A 683 -42.59 54.16 -1.10
N ARG A 684 -43.48 55.15 -0.88
CA ARG A 684 -43.89 55.62 0.46
C ARG A 684 -45.27 55.12 0.89
N GLN A 685 -45.36 54.48 2.05
CA GLN A 685 -46.64 54.05 2.66
C GLN A 685 -47.28 55.23 3.42
N ARG A 686 -48.54 55.58 3.11
CA ARG A 686 -49.33 56.60 3.84
C ARG A 686 -50.31 55.95 4.83
N SER A 687 -50.27 56.32 6.11
CA SER A 687 -51.25 55.89 7.12
C SER A 687 -52.56 56.68 7.00
N HIS A 688 -53.70 56.00 6.84
CA HIS A 688 -55.04 56.60 6.91
C HIS A 688 -55.52 56.61 8.37
N ALA A 689 -55.67 57.79 8.97
CA ALA A 689 -56.40 57.98 10.22
C ALA A 689 -57.62 58.88 9.93
N GLY A 690 -58.82 58.36 10.19
CA GLY A 690 -60.06 59.13 10.28
C GLY A 690 -61.02 59.00 9.09
N ILE A 691 -62.01 58.09 9.19
CA ILE A 691 -63.31 58.27 8.53
C ILE A 691 -64.38 58.07 9.61
N GLY A 692 -64.91 59.19 10.11
CA GLY A 692 -66.18 59.27 10.83
C GLY A 692 -67.36 59.08 9.88
N ARG A 693 -68.51 58.70 10.43
CA ARG A 693 -69.75 58.46 9.69
C ARG A 693 -70.34 59.74 9.05
N GLY A 694 -70.44 59.73 7.70
CA GLY A 694 -71.55 60.21 6.87
C GLY A 694 -71.61 61.70 6.47
N PRO A 695 -72.45 62.09 5.46
CA PRO A 695 -73.27 61.29 4.55
C PRO A 695 -72.94 61.47 3.05
N ARG A 696 -73.64 60.66 2.24
CA ARG A 696 -73.65 60.60 0.77
C ARG A 696 -73.66 61.97 0.08
N GLN A 697 -72.82 62.15 -0.94
CA GLN A 697 -73.15 62.03 -2.37
C GLN A 697 -71.89 61.72 -3.17
#